data_AF-A0A2K8KGY2-F1
#
_entry.id   AF-A0A2K8KGY2-F1
#
_cell.length_a   1.000
_cell.length_b   1.000
_cell.length_c   1.000
_cell.angle_alpha   90.00
_cell.angle_beta   90.00
_cell.angle_gamma   90.00
#
_symmetry.space_group_name_H-M   'P 1'
#
loop_
_entity.id
_entity.type
_entity.pdbx_description
1 polymer ?
#
loop_
_entity_poly.entity_id
_entity_poly.type
_entity_poly.pdbx_seq_one_letter_code
_entity_poly.pdbx_strand_id
1 'polypeptide(L)'
;MNLKKRLINSFLIFGIITCILASSLSVWSAFTKRSPFFGTSYDNNYVVNEIELDSNKPAPHNFTIFYGDSMYNYANYKLSADETPVFNGNFASLRKTNNPWKELSLWQNDRKSQQMVMVFDMNAKISNVTVSIQGVNEASNNGVEAKINVMNFILSTKTIGTSTIPEGTTYFPDKIGGNTVVNPQIFPVQPFLVSFSSYTNKVIARHWNYNIIIQYLDNGVYKTKVEKVTLLVSDKTINPTSDFSFNAMTSPATLATYNFNAANIPPTQTTKSGVVTPLNKPDDEVANEIRDLYSANNYFDWMTHHDNYFPSYLDDKYADILKNNYSYMMQMGAQYAYAPIFGNSIMRVSVKNKKNYETHNKYFEEMADFSGDWFANENFEFSFDFNGFDKYLEFVKNNGFTKIYIPTITRGSNGLKFFYNYDNNAGVSSASLGSNNALYNIVSAVKDEFIDGYGNITNLGTSYINNFIPQYFQAVLNYLEQLSDEQKTTASGSKLEFYYSFDETSFEIDQAIIEQINQIDENKLLKSHAYLGWEYRVNIDDSDDLYQKFVEQFDDITIQQREIVVNALNDETRLANLKKIIQERKKANKITWIYSSWNNAPATYIASLPSEAYWGMLIAEKLGADGFTRFAYEGYRNSITSDGDVDNSATKEPGDSYLMYPTYYLQNTMPSIRLFNIQEAYNLVKKMRVLFANGDLTEASKIQLLSYLVNPKTFKNTSNYMFANDKNLEIKDVDFASINGMIEYLKISLTNKGA
;
A
#
# COMPACT_ATOMS: atom_id res chain seq x y z
N MET A 1 -29.04 -70.05 18.54
CA MET A 1 -28.30 -69.26 17.53
C MET A 1 -29.33 -68.69 16.53
N ASN A 2 -29.20 -67.43 16.08
CA ASN A 2 -30.04 -66.71 15.09
C ASN A 2 -31.33 -65.94 15.46
N LEU A 3 -31.92 -66.02 16.66
CA LEU A 3 -33.04 -65.11 17.02
C LEU A 3 -32.61 -63.87 17.85
N LYS A 4 -31.65 -64.02 18.77
CA LYS A 4 -31.15 -62.90 19.60
C LYS A 4 -30.27 -61.88 18.85
N LYS A 5 -29.63 -62.27 17.74
CA LYS A 5 -28.86 -61.34 16.88
C LYS A 5 -29.73 -60.54 15.89
N ARG A 6 -30.96 -60.97 15.61
CA ARG A 6 -31.90 -60.22 14.74
C ARG A 6 -32.69 -59.16 15.49
N LEU A 7 -32.97 -59.35 16.78
CA LEU A 7 -33.68 -58.36 17.60
C LEU A 7 -32.84 -57.13 17.98
N ILE A 8 -31.51 -57.24 18.08
CA ILE A 8 -30.63 -56.11 18.41
C ILE A 8 -30.34 -55.24 17.18
N ASN A 9 -30.28 -55.81 15.98
CA ASN A 9 -30.08 -55.04 14.74
C ASN A 9 -31.36 -54.30 14.27
N SER A 10 -32.56 -54.78 14.63
CA SER A 10 -33.81 -54.08 14.28
C SER A 10 -34.09 -52.85 15.17
N PHE A 11 -33.58 -52.80 16.40
CA PHE A 11 -33.72 -51.63 17.28
C PHE A 11 -32.72 -50.51 16.95
N LEU A 12 -31.53 -50.84 16.44
CA LEU A 12 -30.54 -49.83 16.04
C LEU A 12 -30.90 -49.12 14.72
N ILE A 13 -31.62 -49.79 13.81
CA ILE A 13 -32.04 -49.22 12.52
C ILE A 13 -33.30 -48.33 12.68
N PHE A 14 -34.16 -48.59 13.67
CA PHE A 14 -35.36 -47.78 13.92
C PHE A 14 -35.06 -46.43 14.60
N GLY A 15 -33.98 -46.35 15.41
CA GLY A 15 -33.56 -45.11 16.07
C GLY A 15 -32.84 -44.11 15.16
N ILE A 16 -32.23 -44.58 14.07
CA ILE A 16 -31.49 -43.73 13.11
C ILE A 16 -32.44 -43.15 12.04
N ILE A 17 -33.56 -43.83 11.73
CA ILE A 17 -34.56 -43.34 10.76
C ILE A 17 -35.51 -42.28 11.38
N THR A 18 -35.70 -42.26 12.69
CA THR A 18 -36.52 -41.23 13.36
C THR A 18 -35.80 -39.91 13.58
N CYS A 19 -34.47 -39.89 13.64
CA CYS A 19 -33.70 -38.65 13.75
C CYS A 19 -33.46 -37.96 12.38
N ILE A 20 -33.64 -38.70 11.26
CA ILE A 20 -33.43 -38.17 9.90
C ILE A 20 -34.75 -37.68 9.26
N LEU A 21 -35.91 -38.06 9.80
CA LEU A 21 -37.24 -37.58 9.37
C LEU A 21 -37.71 -36.28 10.04
N ALA A 22 -36.93 -35.69 10.96
CA ALA A 22 -37.26 -34.43 11.63
C ALA A 22 -36.59 -33.18 11.00
N SER A 23 -35.72 -33.35 10.01
CA SER A 23 -34.85 -32.26 9.53
C SER A 23 -34.83 -32.03 8.01
N SER A 24 -35.73 -32.62 7.21
CA SER A 24 -35.86 -32.24 5.80
C SER A 24 -37.17 -32.68 5.16
N LEU A 25 -37.85 -31.71 4.51
CA LEU A 25 -39.16 -31.73 3.81
C LEU A 25 -40.32 -31.33 4.74
N SER A 26 -40.83 -30.10 4.75
CA SER A 26 -41.08 -29.24 3.59
C SER A 26 -41.19 -27.78 4.02
N VAL A 27 -40.17 -27.03 3.57
CA VAL A 27 -40.33 -25.68 3.05
C VAL A 27 -41.48 -25.69 2.03
N TRP A 28 -42.23 -24.59 2.00
CA TRP A 28 -43.06 -24.16 0.86
C TRP A 28 -44.53 -24.66 0.76
N SER A 29 -45.36 -24.08 1.62
CA SER A 29 -46.54 -23.34 1.15
C SER A 29 -46.77 -22.15 2.10
N ALA A 30 -46.10 -21.03 1.87
CA ALA A 30 -46.64 -19.94 1.05
C ALA A 30 -47.99 -19.40 1.56
N PHE A 31 -47.95 -18.14 2.01
CA PHE A 31 -49.02 -17.15 1.89
C PHE A 31 -50.29 -17.35 2.75
N THR A 32 -50.38 -16.68 3.91
CA THR A 32 -51.16 -15.42 4.07
C THR A 32 -51.29 -14.93 5.54
N LYS A 33 -50.78 -13.71 5.79
CA LYS A 33 -51.29 -12.59 6.62
C LYS A 33 -51.69 -12.74 8.12
N ARG A 34 -51.06 -11.83 8.89
CA ARG A 34 -51.55 -10.84 9.90
C ARG A 34 -51.30 -11.10 11.41
N SER A 35 -50.70 -10.05 12.00
CA SER A 35 -50.44 -9.66 13.42
C SER A 35 -51.73 -9.52 14.28
N PRO A 36 -51.75 -9.04 15.58
CA PRO A 36 -50.69 -8.44 16.45
C PRO A 36 -50.77 -8.71 18.00
N PHE A 37 -49.83 -8.11 18.78
CA PHE A 37 -50.00 -7.29 20.03
C PHE A 37 -49.34 -7.64 21.42
N PHE A 38 -48.71 -6.57 22.01
CA PHE A 38 -48.37 -6.14 23.43
C PHE A 38 -47.39 -6.95 24.34
N GLY A 39 -46.53 -6.38 25.21
CA GLY A 39 -46.17 -4.99 25.62
C GLY A 39 -45.14 -4.87 26.79
N THR A 40 -44.52 -3.67 26.96
CA THR A 40 -44.04 -2.90 28.18
C THR A 40 -42.98 -3.46 29.17
N SER A 41 -42.10 -2.73 29.92
CA SER A 41 -41.62 -1.31 30.09
C SER A 41 -40.46 -1.21 31.14
N TYR A 42 -39.76 -0.05 31.25
CA TYR A 42 -39.14 0.71 32.42
C TYR A 42 -37.79 1.40 32.02
N ASP A 43 -37.67 2.74 31.80
CA ASP A 43 -37.56 3.97 32.68
C ASP A 43 -36.17 4.14 33.38
N ASN A 44 -35.50 5.30 33.55
CA ASN A 44 -35.54 6.74 33.14
C ASN A 44 -34.22 7.40 33.68
N ASN A 45 -33.47 8.31 33.02
CA ASN A 45 -33.58 9.79 33.07
C ASN A 45 -32.36 10.47 32.38
N TYR A 46 -32.57 11.54 31.57
CA TYR A 46 -31.68 12.71 31.42
C TYR A 46 -32.48 13.93 30.90
N VAL A 47 -32.03 15.14 31.30
CA VAL A 47 -32.65 16.47 31.10
C VAL A 47 -32.48 17.01 29.67
N VAL A 48 -33.50 17.69 29.11
CA VAL A 48 -33.53 18.33 27.78
C VAL A 48 -34.03 19.78 27.89
N ASN A 49 -33.39 20.71 27.16
CA ASN A 49 -33.97 22.02 26.81
C ASN A 49 -34.75 21.89 25.49
N GLU A 50 -35.97 22.43 25.48
CA GLU A 50 -37.06 22.18 24.52
C GLU A 50 -36.87 22.80 23.12
N ILE A 51 -37.16 22.01 22.07
CA ILE A 51 -37.96 22.43 20.92
C ILE A 51 -38.99 21.31 20.68
N GLU A 52 -40.26 21.68 20.67
CA GLU A 52 -41.45 20.81 20.68
C GLU A 52 -41.69 20.12 19.32
N LEU A 53 -41.74 18.78 19.30
CA LEU A 53 -42.30 17.98 18.20
C LEU A 53 -43.09 16.78 18.75
N ASP A 54 -44.32 16.64 18.23
CA ASP A 54 -45.38 15.65 18.47
C ASP A 54 -44.90 14.22 18.86
N SER A 55 -45.41 13.72 19.98
CA SER A 55 -44.83 12.65 20.79
C SER A 55 -45.32 11.22 20.51
N ASN A 56 -46.15 10.97 19.49
CA ASN A 56 -46.83 9.67 19.37
C ASN A 56 -46.48 8.78 18.17
N LYS A 57 -45.43 9.09 17.41
CA LYS A 57 -44.67 8.11 16.60
C LYS A 57 -43.21 8.57 16.50
N PRO A 58 -42.19 7.77 16.86
CA PRO A 58 -40.83 8.09 16.44
C PRO A 58 -40.85 8.10 14.92
N ALA A 59 -40.60 9.27 14.32
CA ALA A 59 -40.38 9.35 12.89
C ALA A 59 -39.33 8.29 12.52
N PRO A 60 -39.51 7.49 11.46
CA PRO A 60 -38.44 6.64 10.98
C PRO A 60 -37.24 7.54 10.71
N HIS A 61 -36.14 7.38 11.46
CA HIS A 61 -34.96 8.18 11.23
C HIS A 61 -34.55 8.02 9.76
N ASN A 62 -34.32 9.14 9.08
CA ASN A 62 -33.97 9.16 7.66
C ASN A 62 -32.62 8.47 7.37
N PHE A 63 -31.83 8.20 8.40
CA PHE A 63 -30.65 7.34 8.38
C PHE A 63 -30.39 6.75 9.77
N THR A 64 -29.64 5.66 9.84
CA THR A 64 -29.06 5.13 11.09
C THR A 64 -27.55 5.29 11.08
N ILE A 65 -26.96 5.34 12.28
CA ILE A 65 -25.49 5.39 12.47
C ILE A 65 -25.11 4.22 13.36
N PHE A 66 -24.04 3.53 12.99
CA PHE A 66 -23.31 2.64 13.88
C PHE A 66 -21.80 2.82 13.69
N TYR A 67 -21.02 2.34 14.66
CA TYR A 67 -19.58 2.40 14.61
C TYR A 67 -18.98 1.00 14.44
N GLY A 68 -17.91 0.89 13.65
CA GLY A 68 -17.26 -0.36 13.27
C GLY A 68 -15.75 -0.22 13.22
N ASP A 69 -15.00 -1.32 13.28
CA ASP A 69 -13.53 -1.27 13.21
C ASP A 69 -13.05 -0.98 11.78
N SER A 70 -11.94 -0.25 11.65
CA SER A 70 -11.34 0.10 10.36
C SER A 70 -10.83 -1.10 9.56
N MET A 71 -10.67 -2.26 10.21
CA MET A 71 -10.24 -3.51 9.57
C MET A 71 -11.35 -4.23 8.78
N TYR A 72 -12.58 -3.72 8.82
CA TYR A 72 -13.72 -4.26 8.06
C TYR A 72 -14.14 -3.34 6.94
N ASN A 73 -14.78 -3.93 5.93
CA ASN A 73 -15.44 -3.17 4.89
C ASN A 73 -16.96 -3.30 5.03
N TYR A 74 -17.63 -2.19 5.33
CA TYR A 74 -19.08 -2.14 5.55
C TYR A 74 -19.89 -1.77 4.32
N ALA A 75 -19.24 -1.32 3.24
CA ALA A 75 -19.91 -0.71 2.10
C ALA A 75 -19.28 -1.14 0.77
N ASN A 76 -19.72 -2.26 0.20
CA ASN A 76 -19.32 -2.66 -1.15
C ASN A 76 -20.49 -2.58 -2.11
N TYR A 77 -20.25 -2.17 -3.36
CA TYR A 77 -21.31 -2.11 -4.38
C TYR A 77 -20.86 -2.79 -5.65
N LYS A 78 -21.64 -3.76 -6.13
CA LYS A 78 -21.42 -4.39 -7.43
C LYS A 78 -22.09 -3.57 -8.51
N LEU A 79 -21.42 -3.37 -9.62
CA LEU A 79 -22.03 -2.76 -10.80
C LEU A 79 -22.98 -3.76 -11.46
N SER A 80 -24.24 -3.38 -11.65
CA SER A 80 -25.22 -4.18 -12.41
C SER A 80 -25.02 -4.04 -13.92
N ALA A 81 -25.77 -4.81 -14.70
CA ALA A 81 -25.66 -4.82 -16.17
C ALA A 81 -26.04 -3.47 -16.83
N ASP A 82 -26.85 -2.65 -16.15
CA ASP A 82 -27.25 -1.30 -16.52
C ASP A 82 -26.33 -0.22 -15.91
N GLU A 83 -25.14 -0.61 -15.43
CA GLU A 83 -24.14 0.29 -14.84
C GLU A 83 -24.59 1.00 -13.54
N THR A 84 -25.60 0.46 -12.86
CA THR A 84 -26.08 0.97 -11.57
C THR A 84 -25.30 0.32 -10.41
N PRO A 85 -24.80 1.09 -9.42
CA PRO A 85 -24.21 0.52 -8.21
C PRO A 85 -25.29 -0.18 -7.37
N VAL A 86 -25.11 -1.47 -7.09
CA VAL A 86 -25.99 -2.28 -6.25
C VAL A 86 -25.26 -2.70 -4.98
N PHE A 87 -25.81 -2.36 -3.82
CA PHE A 87 -25.21 -2.72 -2.54
C PHE A 87 -25.02 -4.24 -2.41
N ASN A 88 -23.78 -4.66 -2.19
CA ASN A 88 -23.37 -6.06 -2.11
C ASN A 88 -23.30 -6.53 -0.65
N GLY A 89 -24.42 -6.48 0.06
CA GLY A 89 -24.51 -6.87 1.47
C GLY A 89 -25.94 -6.98 1.98
N ASN A 90 -26.11 -7.26 3.28
CA ASN A 90 -27.42 -7.31 3.90
C ASN A 90 -27.83 -5.93 4.44
N PHE A 91 -28.43 -5.12 3.56
CA PHE A 91 -28.85 -3.76 3.87
C PHE A 91 -29.81 -3.68 5.07
N ALA A 92 -30.76 -4.62 5.16
CA ALA A 92 -31.73 -4.66 6.24
C ALA A 92 -31.09 -4.94 7.61
N SER A 93 -30.07 -5.78 7.66
CA SER A 93 -29.29 -6.03 8.88
C SER A 93 -28.46 -4.82 9.27
N LEU A 94 -27.76 -4.17 8.32
CA LEU A 94 -27.00 -2.95 8.61
C LEU A 94 -27.88 -1.83 9.14
N ARG A 95 -29.07 -1.64 8.56
CA ARG A 95 -30.03 -0.63 9.01
C ARG A 95 -30.53 -0.86 10.45
N LYS A 96 -30.54 -2.11 10.90
CA LYS A 96 -30.92 -2.50 12.28
C LYS A 96 -29.72 -2.57 13.24
N THR A 97 -28.50 -2.41 12.73
CA THR A 97 -27.30 -2.49 13.54
C THR A 97 -27.27 -1.34 14.53
N ASN A 98 -27.08 -1.66 15.80
CA ASN A 98 -26.95 -0.69 16.88
C ASN A 98 -25.65 -0.95 17.62
N ASN A 99 -24.53 -0.48 17.07
CA ASN A 99 -23.23 -0.49 17.72
C ASN A 99 -22.81 0.95 18.02
N PRO A 100 -22.98 1.42 19.27
CA PRO A 100 -22.61 2.79 19.63
C PRO A 100 -21.10 2.97 19.64
N TRP A 101 -20.65 4.22 19.75
CA TRP A 101 -19.24 4.54 19.94
C TRP A 101 -18.67 3.75 21.13
N LYS A 102 -17.50 3.14 20.92
CA LYS A 102 -16.72 2.53 22.00
C LYS A 102 -15.51 3.43 22.20
N GLU A 103 -15.22 3.78 23.46
CA GLU A 103 -14.06 4.62 23.77
C GLU A 103 -12.79 4.01 23.15
N LEU A 104 -12.02 4.86 22.46
CA LEU A 104 -10.74 4.47 21.88
C LEU A 104 -9.60 4.79 22.86
N SER A 105 -8.59 3.93 22.90
CA SER A 105 -7.33 4.16 23.61
C SER A 105 -6.25 4.61 22.62
N LEU A 106 -5.53 5.69 22.94
CA LEU A 106 -4.46 6.26 22.13
C LEU A 106 -3.23 6.50 23.01
N TRP A 107 -2.06 6.05 22.56
CA TRP A 107 -0.79 6.38 23.20
C TRP A 107 -0.22 7.70 22.65
N GLN A 108 0.82 8.24 23.27
CA GLN A 108 1.61 9.30 22.63
C GLN A 108 2.39 8.72 21.44
N ASN A 109 2.55 9.49 20.36
CA ASN A 109 3.13 9.04 19.08
C ASN A 109 2.32 7.91 18.41
N ASP A 110 1.00 7.92 18.54
CA ASP A 110 0.10 6.87 18.06
C ASP A 110 -0.99 7.44 17.11
N ARG A 111 -1.65 6.52 16.41
CA ARG A 111 -2.83 6.74 15.58
C ARG A 111 -3.85 5.66 15.86
N LYS A 112 -5.11 6.06 16.02
CA LYS A 112 -6.24 5.15 16.18
C LYS A 112 -7.42 5.61 15.37
N SER A 113 -8.10 4.68 14.71
CA SER A 113 -9.28 4.96 13.91
C SER A 113 -10.43 3.99 14.17
N GLN A 114 -11.63 4.45 13.85
CA GLN A 114 -12.87 3.69 13.84
C GLN A 114 -13.74 4.20 12.68
N GLN A 115 -14.49 3.32 12.03
CA GLN A 115 -15.45 3.71 11.01
C GLN A 115 -16.77 4.11 11.64
N MET A 116 -17.27 5.31 11.34
CA MET A 116 -18.67 5.68 11.52
C MET A 116 -19.41 5.34 10.23
N VAL A 117 -20.41 4.48 10.29
CA VAL A 117 -21.16 4.04 9.11
C VAL A 117 -22.56 4.64 9.17
N MET A 118 -22.91 5.43 8.15
CA MET A 118 -24.25 5.96 7.95
C MET A 118 -25.02 5.06 6.97
N VAL A 119 -26.20 4.63 7.36
CA VAL A 119 -27.12 3.85 6.52
C VAL A 119 -28.36 4.70 6.23
N PHE A 120 -28.40 5.29 5.04
CA PHE A 120 -29.47 6.17 4.58
C PHE A 120 -30.73 5.40 4.23
N ASP A 121 -31.90 5.98 4.55
CA ASP A 121 -33.15 5.47 4.02
C ASP A 121 -33.25 5.77 2.53
N MET A 122 -33.40 4.73 1.71
CA MET A 122 -33.59 4.86 0.26
C MET A 122 -34.87 5.64 -0.11
N ASN A 123 -35.81 5.79 0.83
CA ASN A 123 -37.00 6.62 0.62
C ASN A 123 -36.84 8.07 1.13
N ALA A 124 -35.80 8.37 1.92
CA ALA A 124 -35.58 9.71 2.44
C ALA A 124 -34.84 10.58 1.43
N LYS A 125 -35.27 11.83 1.28
CA LYS A 125 -34.60 12.80 0.40
C LYS A 125 -33.49 13.52 1.17
N ILE A 126 -32.43 12.80 1.46
CA ILE A 126 -31.22 13.37 2.08
C ILE A 126 -30.24 13.81 1.01
N SER A 127 -29.65 14.99 1.20
CA SER A 127 -28.53 15.50 0.38
C SER A 127 -27.59 16.38 1.21
N ASN A 128 -26.47 16.79 0.62
CA ASN A 128 -25.48 17.70 1.22
C ASN A 128 -25.04 17.28 2.62
N VAL A 129 -24.72 15.99 2.80
CA VAL A 129 -24.28 15.48 4.10
C VAL A 129 -22.82 15.89 4.29
N THR A 130 -22.55 16.79 5.21
CA THR A 130 -21.21 17.20 5.61
C THR A 130 -20.95 16.77 7.05
N VAL A 131 -19.74 16.28 7.30
CA VAL A 131 -19.31 15.86 8.63
C VAL A 131 -18.12 16.67 9.11
N SER A 132 -18.04 16.92 10.41
CA SER A 132 -16.86 17.51 11.05
C SER A 132 -16.71 16.96 12.46
N ILE A 133 -15.52 17.11 13.03
CA ILE A 133 -15.23 16.71 14.41
C ILE A 133 -14.60 17.87 15.16
N GLN A 134 -15.07 18.14 16.37
CA GLN A 134 -14.61 19.25 17.21
C GLN A 134 -14.43 18.81 18.67
N GLY A 135 -13.42 19.34 19.36
CA GLY A 135 -13.24 19.12 20.80
C GLY A 135 -14.27 19.90 21.62
N VAL A 136 -14.81 19.30 22.69
CA VAL A 136 -15.94 19.87 23.44
C VAL A 136 -15.56 21.07 24.32
N ASN A 137 -14.30 21.22 24.73
CA ASN A 137 -13.86 22.26 25.69
C ASN A 137 -12.44 22.81 25.44
N GLU A 138 -11.90 22.68 24.23
CA GLU A 138 -10.48 22.93 24.01
C GLU A 138 -10.21 24.10 23.07
N ALA A 139 -9.60 25.15 23.61
CA ALA A 139 -8.94 26.17 22.81
C ALA A 139 -7.76 25.51 22.07
N SER A 140 -7.96 25.15 20.81
CA SER A 140 -6.94 24.71 19.84
C SER A 140 -5.91 23.68 20.31
N ASN A 141 -6.05 22.44 19.81
CA ASN A 141 -4.96 21.49 19.53
C ASN A 141 -3.92 21.26 20.65
N ASN A 142 -4.34 20.68 21.78
CA ASN A 142 -3.46 20.17 22.85
C ASN A 142 -2.66 18.88 22.43
N GLY A 143 -2.33 18.75 21.15
CA GLY A 143 -1.47 17.72 20.57
C GLY A 143 -2.17 16.43 20.09
N VAL A 144 -3.50 16.29 20.26
CA VAL A 144 -4.30 15.27 19.54
C VAL A 144 -4.98 15.91 18.34
N GLU A 145 -4.65 15.41 17.15
CA GLU A 145 -5.38 15.71 15.93
C GLU A 145 -6.58 14.76 15.80
N ALA A 146 -7.78 15.30 15.71
CA ALA A 146 -9.00 14.56 15.43
C ALA A 146 -9.48 14.89 14.00
N LYS A 147 -9.69 13.86 13.19
CA LYS A 147 -10.16 13.98 11.80
C LYS A 147 -11.33 13.04 11.56
N ILE A 148 -12.32 13.51 10.80
CA ILE A 148 -13.35 12.67 10.21
C ILE A 148 -13.34 12.89 8.70
N ASN A 149 -13.24 11.80 7.95
CA ASN A 149 -13.16 11.86 6.48
C ASN A 149 -14.13 10.88 5.85
N VAL A 150 -14.65 11.26 4.68
CA VAL A 150 -15.43 10.34 3.84
C VAL A 150 -14.48 9.29 3.26
N MET A 151 -14.94 8.03 3.27
CA MET A 151 -14.28 6.97 2.51
C MET A 151 -14.90 6.94 1.11
N ASN A 152 -14.16 7.47 0.13
CA ASN A 152 -14.61 7.55 -1.25
C ASN A 152 -14.49 6.18 -1.93
N PHE A 153 -15.46 5.90 -2.80
CA PHE A 153 -15.55 4.65 -3.51
C PHE A 153 -14.67 4.65 -4.74
N ILE A 154 -13.86 3.61 -4.89
CA ILE A 154 -13.03 3.34 -6.05
C ILE A 154 -13.65 2.21 -6.83
N LEU A 155 -13.97 2.46 -8.10
CA LEU A 155 -14.45 1.46 -9.02
C LEU A 155 -13.27 0.64 -9.52
N SER A 156 -13.36 -0.68 -9.42
CA SER A 156 -12.36 -1.57 -9.99
C SER A 156 -12.99 -2.83 -10.56
N THR A 157 -12.32 -3.42 -11.54
CA THR A 157 -12.74 -4.69 -12.14
C THR A 157 -11.70 -5.75 -11.81
N LYS A 158 -12.17 -6.95 -11.48
CA LYS A 158 -11.29 -8.10 -11.28
C LYS A 158 -10.39 -8.33 -12.49
N THR A 159 -9.10 -8.54 -12.25
CA THR A 159 -8.15 -8.96 -13.28
C THR A 159 -8.10 -10.47 -13.47
N ILE A 160 -7.69 -10.89 -14.67
CA ILE A 160 -7.51 -12.31 -15.01
C ILE A 160 -6.47 -12.93 -14.07
N GLY A 161 -6.81 -14.05 -13.41
CA GLY A 161 -5.87 -14.88 -12.64
C GLY A 161 -5.93 -14.77 -11.11
N THR A 162 -6.77 -13.91 -10.54
CA THR A 162 -6.75 -13.64 -9.09
C THR A 162 -7.92 -14.35 -8.40
N SER A 163 -7.69 -15.46 -7.69
CA SER A 163 -8.77 -16.26 -7.09
C SER A 163 -9.44 -15.60 -5.88
N THR A 164 -8.81 -14.58 -5.28
CA THR A 164 -9.22 -13.92 -4.04
C THR A 164 -10.17 -12.73 -4.25
N ILE A 165 -10.24 -12.17 -5.46
CA ILE A 165 -11.09 -11.00 -5.79
C ILE A 165 -12.43 -11.47 -6.38
N PRO A 166 -13.59 -10.96 -5.91
CA PRO A 166 -14.91 -11.25 -6.49
C PRO A 166 -14.98 -10.94 -7.99
N GLU A 167 -15.69 -11.78 -8.75
CA GLU A 167 -15.94 -11.54 -10.18
C GLU A 167 -16.81 -10.29 -10.42
N GLY A 168 -16.45 -9.55 -11.47
CA GLY A 168 -17.15 -8.36 -11.94
C GLY A 168 -16.51 -7.03 -11.52
N THR A 169 -17.26 -5.96 -11.77
CA THR A 169 -16.87 -4.59 -11.46
C THR A 169 -17.52 -4.15 -10.15
N THR A 170 -16.73 -3.64 -9.21
CA THR A 170 -17.15 -3.35 -7.83
C THR A 170 -16.56 -2.02 -7.35
N TYR A 171 -17.37 -1.25 -6.63
CA TYR A 171 -16.96 -0.09 -5.86
C TYR A 171 -16.53 -0.50 -4.45
N PHE A 172 -15.35 -0.05 -4.06
CA PHE A 172 -14.77 -0.29 -2.73
C PHE A 172 -14.46 1.05 -2.04
N PRO A 173 -14.79 1.22 -0.74
CA PRO A 173 -14.48 2.42 0.00
C PRO A 173 -13.01 2.37 0.43
N ASP A 174 -12.12 3.01 -0.34
CA ASP A 174 -10.67 2.93 -0.09
C ASP A 174 -10.02 4.31 0.11
N LYS A 175 -10.31 5.28 -0.76
CA LYS A 175 -9.67 6.61 -0.73
C LYS A 175 -10.22 7.48 0.40
N ILE A 176 -9.37 7.88 1.34
CA ILE A 176 -9.76 8.71 2.48
C ILE A 176 -9.56 10.19 2.14
N GLY A 177 -10.65 10.95 2.07
CA GLY A 177 -10.56 12.37 1.78
C GLY A 177 -11.90 13.07 1.69
N GLY A 178 -11.86 14.39 1.86
CA GLY A 178 -13.07 15.21 1.95
C GLY A 178 -13.88 14.95 3.21
N ASN A 179 -14.99 15.68 3.34
CA ASN A 179 -15.89 15.63 4.48
C ASN A 179 -17.38 15.69 4.07
N THR A 180 -17.66 15.60 2.77
CA THR A 180 -19.00 15.77 2.21
C THR A 180 -19.38 14.58 1.35
N VAL A 181 -20.60 14.07 1.54
CA VAL A 181 -21.20 13.01 0.72
C VAL A 181 -22.02 13.66 -0.38
N VAL A 182 -21.64 13.41 -1.63
CA VAL A 182 -22.26 14.04 -2.78
C VAL A 182 -23.58 13.36 -3.15
N ASN A 183 -23.69 12.02 -3.03
CA ASN A 183 -24.87 11.26 -3.47
C ASN A 183 -25.25 10.09 -2.53
N PRO A 184 -25.86 10.38 -1.37
CA PRO A 184 -26.25 9.35 -0.39
C PRO A 184 -27.32 8.37 -0.93
N GLN A 185 -27.97 8.66 -2.05
CA GLN A 185 -28.95 7.77 -2.68
C GLN A 185 -28.30 6.69 -3.57
N ILE A 186 -27.16 7.00 -4.19
CA ILE A 186 -26.41 6.03 -5.01
C ILE A 186 -25.65 5.07 -4.10
N PHE A 187 -25.09 5.61 -3.00
CA PHE A 187 -24.36 4.86 -1.99
C PHE A 187 -25.07 4.98 -0.62
N PRO A 188 -26.20 4.28 -0.41
CA PRO A 188 -27.00 4.39 0.82
C PRO A 188 -26.31 3.85 2.08
N VAL A 189 -25.19 3.15 1.95
CA VAL A 189 -24.28 2.81 3.05
C VAL A 189 -22.98 3.56 2.82
N GLN A 190 -22.71 4.57 3.65
CA GLN A 190 -21.53 5.43 3.54
C GLN A 190 -20.67 5.32 4.80
N PRO A 191 -19.44 4.79 4.69
CA PRO A 191 -18.49 4.81 5.77
C PRO A 191 -17.73 6.14 5.80
N PHE A 192 -17.42 6.57 7.03
CA PHE A 192 -16.55 7.68 7.35
C PHE A 192 -15.47 7.17 8.30
N LEU A 193 -14.23 7.56 8.07
CA LEU A 193 -13.15 7.24 8.98
C LEU A 193 -13.00 8.33 10.04
N VAL A 194 -13.27 7.99 11.30
CA VAL A 194 -12.96 8.82 12.46
C VAL A 194 -11.57 8.42 12.95
N SER A 195 -10.62 9.36 12.95
CA SER A 195 -9.23 9.11 13.30
C SER A 195 -8.72 10.11 14.32
N PHE A 196 -7.92 9.61 15.25
CA PHE A 196 -7.19 10.39 16.24
C PHE A 196 -5.71 10.11 16.07
N SER A 197 -4.88 11.15 16.15
CA SER A 197 -3.43 11.00 16.04
C SER A 197 -2.74 11.93 17.03
N SER A 198 -1.71 11.42 17.69
CA SER A 198 -0.91 12.14 18.66
C SER A 198 0.53 12.08 18.16
N TYR A 199 0.95 12.99 17.29
CA TYR A 199 2.31 12.98 16.74
C TYR A 199 3.32 13.74 17.63
N THR A 200 3.05 13.78 18.94
CA THR A 200 3.88 14.49 19.91
C THR A 200 3.90 13.75 21.24
N ASN A 201 5.00 13.87 21.99
CA ASN A 201 5.09 13.45 23.40
C ASN A 201 4.47 14.48 24.37
N LYS A 202 3.86 15.56 23.86
CA LYS A 202 3.31 16.66 24.67
C LYS A 202 1.83 16.50 24.98
N VAL A 203 1.21 15.40 24.54
CA VAL A 203 -0.22 15.17 24.74
C VAL A 203 -0.51 14.79 26.18
N ILE A 204 -1.49 15.48 26.76
CA ILE A 204 -1.94 15.25 28.14
C ILE A 204 -2.76 13.96 28.21
N ALA A 205 -2.32 13.02 29.06
CA ALA A 205 -3.06 11.80 29.36
C ALA A 205 -4.33 12.12 30.14
N ARG A 206 -5.50 11.79 29.56
CA ARG A 206 -6.85 11.99 30.14
C ARG A 206 -7.92 11.44 29.18
N HIS A 207 -9.19 11.54 29.59
CA HIS A 207 -10.32 11.42 28.68
C HIS A 207 -10.54 12.72 27.91
N TRP A 208 -10.66 12.59 26.59
CA TRP A 208 -10.96 13.66 25.66
C TRP A 208 -12.35 13.45 25.09
N ASN A 209 -13.12 14.53 24.99
CA ASN A 209 -14.49 14.49 24.50
C ASN A 209 -14.56 15.27 23.20
N TYR A 210 -15.14 14.65 22.18
CA TYR A 210 -15.36 15.27 20.88
C TYR A 210 -16.83 15.16 20.47
N ASN A 211 -17.26 16.12 19.66
CA ASN A 211 -18.54 16.11 18.98
C ASN A 211 -18.27 15.87 17.50
N ILE A 212 -18.86 14.80 16.95
CA ILE A 212 -19.02 14.65 15.51
C ILE A 212 -20.29 15.41 15.13
N ILE A 213 -20.16 16.43 14.29
CA ILE A 213 -21.27 17.24 13.79
C ILE A 213 -21.60 16.76 12.37
N ILE A 214 -22.86 16.38 12.16
CA ILE A 214 -23.40 15.92 10.90
C ILE A 214 -24.44 16.94 10.44
N GLN A 215 -24.15 17.62 9.35
CA GLN A 215 -25.01 18.62 8.72
C GLN A 215 -25.58 18.02 7.44
N TYR A 216 -26.88 18.15 7.21
CA TYR A 216 -27.53 17.55 6.04
C TYR A 216 -28.82 18.28 5.68
N LEU A 217 -29.25 18.17 4.42
CA LEU A 217 -30.58 18.54 4.00
C LEU A 217 -31.49 17.32 4.06
N ASP A 218 -32.67 17.47 4.64
CA ASP A 218 -33.75 16.49 4.61
C ASP A 218 -35.00 17.12 4.02
N ASN A 219 -35.41 16.66 2.83
CA ASN A 219 -36.48 17.28 2.05
C ASN A 219 -36.25 18.80 1.85
N GLY A 220 -34.99 19.20 1.66
CA GLY A 220 -34.58 20.60 1.49
C GLY A 220 -34.46 21.41 2.78
N VAL A 221 -34.77 20.84 3.95
CA VAL A 221 -34.62 21.49 5.25
C VAL A 221 -33.28 21.13 5.86
N TYR A 222 -32.51 22.15 6.25
CA TYR A 222 -31.23 21.95 6.90
C TYR A 222 -31.40 21.41 8.32
N LYS A 223 -30.66 20.33 8.62
CA LYS A 223 -30.65 19.66 9.91
C LYS A 223 -29.22 19.45 10.38
N THR A 224 -29.06 19.41 11.69
CA THR A 224 -27.79 19.09 12.34
C THR A 224 -28.03 17.99 13.35
N LYS A 225 -27.16 16.98 13.33
CA LYS A 225 -27.10 15.90 14.32
C LYS A 225 -25.70 15.91 14.94
N VAL A 226 -25.62 15.72 16.25
CA VAL A 226 -24.36 15.68 16.99
C VAL A 226 -24.21 14.32 17.67
N GLU A 227 -23.11 13.64 17.40
CA GLU A 227 -22.71 12.40 18.05
C GLU A 227 -21.54 12.68 18.99
N LYS A 228 -21.63 12.24 20.24
CA LYS A 228 -20.57 12.40 21.23
C LYS A 228 -19.64 11.19 21.18
N VAL A 229 -18.34 11.44 21.10
CA VAL A 229 -17.32 10.40 21.10
C VAL A 229 -16.23 10.70 22.11
N THR A 230 -15.68 9.66 22.72
CA THR A 230 -14.65 9.75 23.75
C THR A 230 -13.36 9.04 23.34
N LEU A 231 -12.24 9.61 23.77
CA LEU A 231 -10.89 9.10 23.53
C LEU A 231 -10.12 9.13 24.86
N LEU A 232 -9.61 7.99 25.30
CA LEU A 232 -8.66 7.89 26.40
C LEU A 232 -7.24 8.01 25.84
N VAL A 233 -6.53 9.07 26.23
CA VAL A 233 -5.10 9.20 25.93
C VAL A 233 -4.30 8.72 27.13
N SER A 234 -3.39 7.79 26.87
CA SER A 234 -2.43 7.24 27.85
C SER A 234 -1.16 8.08 27.91
N ASP A 235 -0.45 8.01 29.04
CA ASP A 235 0.90 8.56 29.21
C ASP A 235 1.99 7.66 28.60
N LYS A 236 1.63 6.44 28.19
CA LYS A 236 2.52 5.56 27.43
C LYS A 236 2.84 6.17 26.06
N THR A 237 4.10 6.05 25.66
CA THR A 237 4.60 6.55 24.38
C THR A 237 5.01 5.41 23.48
N ILE A 238 4.55 5.43 22.22
CA ILE A 238 5.15 4.62 21.17
C ILE A 238 6.53 5.19 20.90
N ASN A 239 7.57 4.41 21.18
CA ASN A 239 8.93 4.82 20.94
C ASN A 239 9.26 4.59 19.46
N PRO A 240 9.52 5.62 18.65
CA PRO A 240 9.74 5.49 17.20
C PRO A 240 11.13 4.91 16.86
N THR A 241 11.74 4.13 17.76
CA THR A 241 13.07 3.53 17.53
C THR A 241 13.11 2.78 16.19
N SER A 242 14.26 2.84 15.51
CA SER A 242 14.45 2.41 14.12
C SER A 242 14.49 0.89 13.90
N ASP A 243 14.21 0.08 14.93
CA ASP A 243 14.38 -1.38 14.92
C ASP A 243 13.20 -2.14 14.30
N PHE A 244 12.13 -1.43 13.95
CA PHE A 244 11.03 -1.94 13.13
C PHE A 244 10.55 -0.84 12.19
N SER A 245 10.35 -1.13 10.91
CA SER A 245 9.80 -0.15 9.96
C SER A 245 8.84 -0.71 8.92
N PHE A 246 8.06 0.18 8.34
CA PHE A 246 7.36 -0.06 7.07
C PHE A 246 8.11 0.62 5.94
N ASN A 247 8.33 -0.09 4.86
CA ASN A 247 8.82 0.48 3.61
C ASN A 247 7.88 0.15 2.46
N ALA A 248 8.01 0.89 1.37
CA ALA A 248 7.37 0.56 0.13
C ALA A 248 8.18 1.15 -1.02
N MET A 249 8.23 0.50 -2.18
CA MET A 249 9.01 1.06 -3.29
C MET A 249 8.33 2.34 -3.77
N THR A 250 9.13 3.39 -3.87
CA THR A 250 8.72 4.71 -4.32
C THR A 250 8.73 4.77 -5.84
N SER A 251 7.77 5.48 -6.43
CA SER A 251 7.68 5.72 -7.87
C SER A 251 7.30 7.19 -8.12
N PRO A 252 8.16 8.14 -7.69
CA PRO A 252 7.87 9.58 -7.68
C PRO A 252 7.56 10.13 -9.07
N ALA A 253 8.12 9.51 -10.11
CA ALA A 253 7.83 9.85 -11.50
C ALA A 253 6.34 9.70 -11.84
N THR A 254 5.69 8.63 -11.37
CA THR A 254 4.26 8.44 -11.63
C THR A 254 3.43 9.45 -10.83
N LEU A 255 3.84 9.77 -9.60
CA LEU A 255 3.19 10.81 -8.82
C LEU A 255 3.22 12.16 -9.53
N ALA A 256 4.41 12.60 -9.95
CA ALA A 256 4.57 13.85 -10.69
C ALA A 256 3.76 13.84 -11.99
N THR A 257 3.79 12.72 -12.73
CA THR A 257 3.05 12.59 -13.99
C THR A 257 1.54 12.74 -13.78
N TYR A 258 0.97 12.00 -12.84
CA TYR A 258 -0.48 11.94 -12.67
C TYR A 258 -1.05 13.07 -11.79
N ASN A 259 -0.25 13.70 -10.93
CA ASN A 259 -0.69 14.89 -10.22
C ASN A 259 -0.52 16.17 -11.02
N PHE A 260 0.25 16.25 -12.11
CA PHE A 260 0.48 17.53 -12.83
C PHE A 260 0.10 17.50 -14.31
N ASN A 261 -0.65 16.48 -14.69
CA ASN A 261 -1.12 16.28 -16.05
C ASN A 261 -2.30 17.22 -16.36
N ALA A 262 -2.10 18.16 -17.30
CA ALA A 262 -3.13 19.09 -17.78
C ALA A 262 -4.34 18.41 -18.44
N ALA A 263 -4.23 17.16 -18.89
CA ALA A 263 -5.33 16.34 -19.39
C ALA A 263 -6.17 15.71 -18.26
N ASN A 264 -5.68 15.70 -17.01
CA ASN A 264 -6.49 15.35 -15.82
C ASN A 264 -7.48 16.47 -15.45
N ILE A 265 -7.44 17.55 -16.22
CA ILE A 265 -8.39 18.63 -16.22
C ILE A 265 -9.33 18.41 -17.41
N PRO A 266 -10.61 18.05 -17.19
CA PRO A 266 -11.49 17.67 -18.29
C PRO A 266 -11.64 18.79 -19.32
N PRO A 267 -11.63 18.50 -20.63
CA PRO A 267 -12.04 19.49 -21.62
C PRO A 267 -13.47 19.95 -21.31
N THR A 268 -13.76 21.22 -21.61
CA THR A 268 -15.12 21.78 -21.57
C THR A 268 -16.07 20.84 -22.31
N GLN A 269 -17.04 20.31 -21.56
CA GLN A 269 -18.20 19.50 -21.97
C GLN A 269 -18.10 18.81 -23.35
N THR A 270 -17.86 17.51 -23.37
CA THR A 270 -18.49 16.65 -24.39
C THR A 270 -19.28 15.55 -23.70
N THR A 271 -20.60 15.68 -23.77
CA THR A 271 -21.58 14.71 -23.31
C THR A 271 -21.45 13.40 -24.12
N LYS A 272 -20.63 12.45 -23.65
CA LYS A 272 -20.91 11.04 -23.94
C LYS A 272 -21.96 10.56 -22.94
N SER A 273 -23.18 10.45 -23.43
CA SER A 273 -24.33 9.90 -22.74
C SER A 273 -23.99 8.50 -22.19
N GLY A 274 -24.00 8.34 -20.87
CA GLY A 274 -23.95 7.03 -20.20
C GLY A 274 -23.02 6.95 -18.99
N VAL A 275 -21.89 7.64 -18.99
CA VAL A 275 -20.90 7.54 -17.90
C VAL A 275 -21.21 8.59 -16.83
N VAL A 276 -21.47 8.13 -15.60
CA VAL A 276 -21.61 8.98 -14.40
C VAL A 276 -20.44 9.95 -14.35
N THR A 277 -20.74 11.25 -14.36
CA THR A 277 -19.73 12.31 -14.31
C THR A 277 -18.90 12.14 -13.02
N PRO A 278 -17.55 12.25 -13.07
CA PRO A 278 -16.70 12.15 -11.88
C PRO A 278 -17.22 13.02 -10.73
N LEU A 279 -17.47 12.41 -9.57
CA LEU A 279 -18.18 12.99 -8.43
C LEU A 279 -17.44 14.14 -7.71
N ASN A 280 -16.24 14.49 -8.15
CA ASN A 280 -15.33 15.45 -7.50
C ASN A 280 -14.58 16.35 -8.52
N LYS A 281 -15.19 16.66 -9.68
CA LYS A 281 -14.56 17.52 -10.71
C LYS A 281 -14.37 18.97 -10.20
N PRO A 282 -13.21 19.61 -10.39
CA PRO A 282 -13.03 21.05 -10.13
C PRO A 282 -13.84 21.92 -11.11
N ASP A 283 -14.05 23.18 -10.72
CA ASP A 283 -14.60 24.26 -11.55
C ASP A 283 -13.79 24.41 -12.86
N ASP A 284 -14.49 24.69 -13.97
CA ASP A 284 -13.94 24.89 -15.31
C ASP A 284 -12.97 26.10 -15.38
N GLU A 285 -13.03 27.08 -14.45
CA GLU A 285 -12.12 28.24 -14.42
C GLU A 285 -10.74 27.88 -13.85
N VAL A 286 -10.68 27.20 -12.70
CA VAL A 286 -9.43 26.68 -12.08
C VAL A 286 -8.75 25.65 -13.00
N ALA A 287 -9.57 24.86 -13.68
CA ALA A 287 -9.15 23.94 -14.72
C ALA A 287 -8.37 24.64 -15.86
N ASN A 288 -8.84 25.79 -16.33
CA ASN A 288 -8.21 26.50 -17.44
C ASN A 288 -6.89 27.20 -17.03
N GLU A 289 -6.83 27.82 -15.85
CA GLU A 289 -5.58 28.41 -15.31
C GLU A 289 -4.44 27.39 -15.21
N ILE A 290 -4.77 26.18 -14.77
CA ILE A 290 -3.78 25.10 -14.65
C ILE A 290 -3.43 24.52 -16.03
N ARG A 291 -4.37 24.45 -16.98
CA ARG A 291 -4.08 23.96 -18.34
C ARG A 291 -3.10 24.87 -19.08
N ASP A 292 -3.21 26.19 -18.89
CA ASP A 292 -2.34 27.18 -19.52
C ASP A 292 -0.89 27.15 -18.99
N LEU A 293 -0.68 26.67 -17.75
CA LEU A 293 0.66 26.46 -17.19
C LEU A 293 1.42 25.27 -17.81
N TYR A 294 0.74 24.34 -18.50
CA TYR A 294 1.28 23.01 -18.82
C TYR A 294 1.03 22.55 -20.27
N SER A 295 0.94 23.47 -21.24
CA SER A 295 0.74 23.16 -22.66
C SER A 295 1.68 22.05 -23.16
N ALA A 296 1.09 20.95 -23.67
CA ALA A 296 1.53 19.81 -24.51
C ALA A 296 3.01 19.36 -24.63
N ASN A 297 4.02 20.17 -24.34
CA ASN A 297 5.43 19.88 -24.60
C ASN A 297 6.17 19.21 -23.42
N ASN A 298 5.56 19.10 -22.23
CA ASN A 298 6.22 18.52 -21.04
C ASN A 298 5.76 17.09 -20.72
N TYR A 299 4.97 16.51 -21.62
CA TYR A 299 4.24 15.28 -21.39
C TYR A 299 5.08 14.11 -21.90
N PHE A 300 5.57 13.27 -20.97
CA PHE A 300 6.52 12.17 -21.24
C PHE A 300 7.93 12.59 -21.55
N ASP A 301 8.44 13.55 -20.81
CA ASP A 301 9.84 13.88 -20.87
C ASP A 301 10.68 13.08 -19.87
N TRP A 302 10.57 11.76 -19.96
CA TRP A 302 11.63 10.88 -19.49
C TRP A 302 12.89 11.16 -20.33
N MET A 303 13.69 12.13 -19.87
CA MET A 303 15.07 12.44 -20.30
C MET A 303 15.25 13.38 -21.52
N THR A 304 14.66 14.59 -21.56
CA THR A 304 15.08 15.61 -22.55
C THR A 304 16.52 16.01 -22.28
N HIS A 305 17.41 15.94 -23.28
CA HIS A 305 17.75 16.98 -24.29
C HIS A 305 18.20 18.34 -23.72
N HIS A 306 18.14 18.56 -22.41
CA HIS A 306 18.68 19.76 -21.78
C HIS A 306 20.08 19.49 -21.19
N ASP A 307 20.89 20.54 -21.12
CA ASP A 307 22.23 20.50 -20.50
C ASP A 307 22.17 20.05 -19.02
N ASN A 308 21.03 20.26 -18.36
CA ASN A 308 20.73 19.81 -17.01
C ASN A 308 19.95 18.48 -17.03
N TYR A 309 20.66 17.36 -16.93
CA TYR A 309 20.04 16.03 -16.91
C TYR A 309 19.62 15.62 -15.51
N PHE A 310 18.32 15.58 -15.29
CA PHE A 310 17.69 14.84 -14.19
C PHE A 310 16.22 14.61 -14.52
N PRO A 311 15.59 13.56 -13.96
CA PRO A 311 14.16 13.34 -14.12
C PRO A 311 13.34 14.55 -13.66
N SER A 312 12.34 14.95 -14.44
CA SER A 312 11.53 16.13 -14.15
C SER A 312 10.88 16.09 -12.76
N TYR A 313 10.54 14.90 -12.23
CA TYR A 313 9.98 14.75 -10.88
C TYR A 313 10.91 15.23 -9.74
N LEU A 314 12.21 15.43 -10.01
CA LEU A 314 13.19 15.97 -9.06
C LEU A 314 13.30 17.50 -9.12
N ASP A 315 12.53 18.17 -9.97
CA ASP A 315 12.40 19.63 -9.97
C ASP A 315 11.85 20.12 -8.61
N ASP A 316 12.41 21.22 -8.09
CA ASP A 316 12.08 21.80 -6.78
C ASP A 316 10.58 22.07 -6.61
N LYS A 317 9.84 22.33 -7.70
CA LYS A 317 8.38 22.50 -7.66
C LYS A 317 7.61 21.26 -7.18
N TYR A 318 8.22 20.07 -7.24
CA TYR A 318 7.64 18.82 -6.76
C TYR A 318 8.07 18.45 -5.34
N ALA A 319 9.00 19.20 -4.73
CA ALA A 319 9.57 18.83 -3.43
C ALA A 319 8.51 18.72 -2.33
N ASP A 320 7.59 19.69 -2.25
CA ASP A 320 6.57 19.73 -1.19
C ASP A 320 5.54 18.60 -1.33
N ILE A 321 5.07 18.31 -2.56
CA ILE A 321 4.11 17.23 -2.78
C ILE A 321 4.73 15.87 -2.50
N LEU A 322 6.01 15.66 -2.88
CA LEU A 322 6.73 14.42 -2.57
C LEU A 322 6.89 14.26 -1.05
N LYS A 323 7.32 15.31 -0.36
CA LYS A 323 7.46 15.33 1.10
C LYS A 323 6.15 15.04 1.82
N ASN A 324 5.06 15.65 1.38
CA ASN A 324 3.73 15.37 1.93
C ASN A 324 3.29 13.93 1.65
N ASN A 325 3.53 13.43 0.44
CA ASN A 325 3.17 12.08 0.05
C ASN A 325 3.86 11.01 0.92
N TYR A 326 5.18 11.15 1.16
CA TYR A 326 5.95 10.17 1.95
C TYR A 326 5.85 10.36 3.46
N SER A 327 5.14 11.38 3.95
CA SER A 327 5.04 11.65 5.40
C SER A 327 4.54 10.46 6.22
N TYR A 328 3.58 9.67 5.71
CA TYR A 328 3.09 8.47 6.39
C TYR A 328 4.15 7.35 6.45
N MET A 329 4.93 7.15 5.38
CA MET A 329 6.05 6.20 5.39
C MET A 329 7.11 6.62 6.42
N MET A 330 7.44 7.91 6.47
CA MET A 330 8.42 8.43 7.44
C MET A 330 7.94 8.30 8.89
N GLN A 331 6.63 8.47 9.14
CA GLN A 331 6.03 8.20 10.45
C GLN A 331 6.12 6.71 10.86
N MET A 332 6.26 5.80 9.89
CA MET A 332 6.46 4.37 10.11
C MET A 332 7.95 3.94 9.99
N GLY A 333 8.86 4.90 10.07
CA GLY A 333 10.31 4.65 10.11
C GLY A 333 10.91 4.18 8.79
N ALA A 334 10.28 4.48 7.65
CA ALA A 334 10.81 4.12 6.35
C ALA A 334 12.26 4.60 6.18
N GLN A 335 13.09 3.73 5.60
CA GLN A 335 14.54 3.93 5.56
C GLN A 335 15.06 4.17 4.15
N TYR A 336 14.40 3.60 3.12
CA TYR A 336 14.92 3.66 1.77
C TYR A 336 13.96 4.34 0.79
N ALA A 337 14.56 5.00 -0.19
CA ALA A 337 13.91 5.35 -1.45
C ALA A 337 14.48 4.47 -2.55
N TYR A 338 13.61 3.99 -3.44
CA TYR A 338 14.02 3.15 -4.56
C TYR A 338 14.30 4.03 -5.79
N ALA A 339 15.50 3.92 -6.36
CA ALA A 339 15.85 4.63 -7.58
C ALA A 339 14.98 4.10 -8.74
N PRO A 340 14.16 4.95 -9.40
CA PRO A 340 13.27 4.46 -10.44
C PRO A 340 14.04 3.95 -11.66
N ILE A 341 13.50 2.92 -12.33
CA ILE A 341 14.00 2.35 -13.60
C ILE A 341 15.50 2.01 -13.53
N PHE A 342 15.83 0.92 -12.83
CA PHE A 342 17.15 0.28 -12.78
C PHE A 342 18.37 1.23 -12.88
N GLY A 343 18.40 2.29 -12.07
CA GLY A 343 19.52 3.24 -11.93
C GLY A 343 19.68 4.28 -13.06
N ASN A 344 19.36 3.93 -14.31
CA ASN A 344 19.63 4.76 -15.48
C ASN A 344 18.69 5.97 -15.65
N SER A 345 17.67 6.14 -14.81
CA SER A 345 16.90 7.37 -14.80
C SER A 345 17.57 8.49 -14.01
N ILE A 346 18.38 8.16 -13.00
CA ILE A 346 19.07 9.13 -12.13
C ILE A 346 20.58 9.19 -12.41
N MET A 347 21.11 8.37 -13.31
CA MET A 347 22.48 8.45 -13.80
C MET A 347 22.47 8.37 -15.32
N ARG A 348 23.16 9.30 -15.97
CA ARG A 348 23.29 9.28 -17.43
C ARG A 348 24.44 8.35 -17.78
N VAL A 349 24.15 7.27 -18.48
CA VAL A 349 25.18 6.44 -19.09
C VAL A 349 25.27 6.79 -20.57
N SER A 350 26.40 7.35 -20.97
CA SER A 350 26.66 7.66 -22.39
C SER A 350 27.61 6.63 -22.99
N VAL A 351 27.41 6.31 -24.26
CA VAL A 351 28.28 5.46 -25.04
C VAL A 351 28.80 6.22 -26.25
N LYS A 352 30.11 6.12 -26.48
CA LYS A 352 30.79 6.68 -27.65
C LYS A 352 31.40 5.52 -28.44
N ASN A 353 31.13 5.48 -29.74
CA ASN A 353 31.85 4.60 -30.65
C ASN A 353 33.08 5.34 -31.18
N LYS A 354 34.27 4.78 -31.01
CA LYS A 354 35.55 5.34 -31.43
C LYS A 354 35.77 5.26 -32.94
N LYS A 355 34.92 4.53 -33.69
CA LYS A 355 34.96 4.50 -35.16
C LYS A 355 34.50 5.83 -35.75
N ASN A 356 35.10 6.20 -36.88
CA ASN A 356 34.67 7.35 -37.67
C ASN A 356 33.56 6.93 -38.65
N TYR A 357 32.53 7.76 -38.77
CA TYR A 357 31.37 7.50 -39.64
C TYR A 357 31.21 8.58 -40.69
N GLU A 358 30.92 8.17 -41.93
CA GLU A 358 30.73 9.09 -43.05
C GLU A 358 29.40 9.87 -42.94
N THR A 359 28.36 9.31 -42.32
CA THR A 359 27.04 9.94 -42.16
C THR A 359 26.41 9.62 -40.80
N HIS A 360 25.46 10.45 -40.38
CA HIS A 360 24.64 10.24 -39.19
C HIS A 360 23.87 8.91 -39.27
N ASN A 361 23.24 8.62 -40.41
CA ASN A 361 22.47 7.39 -40.60
C ASN A 361 23.33 6.13 -40.44
N LYS A 362 24.58 6.12 -40.96
CA LYS A 362 25.49 4.98 -40.80
C LYS A 362 25.87 4.74 -39.33
N TYR A 363 26.06 5.80 -38.55
CA TYR A 363 26.29 5.68 -37.12
C TYR A 363 25.08 5.02 -36.43
N PHE A 364 23.86 5.52 -36.70
CA PHE A 364 22.65 4.97 -36.08
C PHE A 364 22.31 3.56 -36.56
N GLU A 365 22.52 3.24 -37.83
CA GLU A 365 22.37 1.89 -38.36
C GLU A 365 23.30 0.94 -37.60
N GLU A 366 24.59 1.27 -37.45
CA GLU A 366 25.51 0.41 -36.69
C GLU A 366 25.10 0.30 -35.22
N MET A 367 24.81 1.43 -34.54
CA MET A 367 24.38 1.40 -33.14
C MET A 367 23.04 0.67 -32.92
N ALA A 368 22.12 0.69 -33.89
CA ALA A 368 20.81 0.05 -33.81
C ALA A 368 20.81 -1.44 -34.19
N ASP A 369 21.80 -1.87 -34.99
CA ASP A 369 21.95 -3.24 -35.47
C ASP A 369 22.90 -4.09 -34.62
N PHE A 370 23.61 -3.50 -33.66
CA PHE A 370 24.47 -4.29 -32.79
C PHE A 370 23.67 -5.25 -31.89
N SER A 371 23.76 -6.54 -32.20
CA SER A 371 23.43 -7.69 -31.34
C SER A 371 24.72 -8.36 -30.85
N GLY A 372 24.77 -8.84 -29.60
CA GLY A 372 25.95 -9.54 -29.04
C GLY A 372 26.83 -8.69 -28.11
N ASP A 373 28.13 -9.01 -28.00
CA ASP A 373 29.15 -8.54 -27.01
C ASP A 373 29.44 -7.02 -27.00
N TRP A 374 28.40 -6.20 -26.84
CA TRP A 374 28.45 -4.74 -26.71
C TRP A 374 29.49 -4.30 -25.69
N PHE A 375 29.44 -4.93 -24.53
CA PHE A 375 30.23 -4.50 -23.38
C PHE A 375 31.69 -4.91 -23.48
N ALA A 376 32.03 -5.92 -24.27
CA ALA A 376 33.40 -6.36 -24.51
C ALA A 376 34.07 -5.65 -25.71
N ASN A 377 33.32 -4.87 -26.50
CA ASN A 377 33.86 -4.23 -27.70
C ASN A 377 34.67 -2.96 -27.35
N GLU A 378 35.98 -3.03 -27.56
CA GLU A 378 36.95 -1.95 -27.25
C GLU A 378 36.70 -0.64 -28.01
N ASN A 379 35.92 -0.68 -29.10
CA ASN A 379 35.51 0.51 -29.84
C ASN A 379 34.51 1.36 -29.04
N PHE A 380 33.84 0.79 -28.04
CA PHE A 380 32.93 1.54 -27.19
C PHE A 380 33.65 2.10 -25.97
N GLU A 381 33.29 3.32 -25.64
CA GLU A 381 33.72 4.02 -24.44
C GLU A 381 32.47 4.48 -23.70
N PHE A 382 32.35 4.09 -22.44
CA PHE A 382 31.25 4.47 -21.57
C PHE A 382 31.66 5.67 -20.71
N SER A 383 30.76 6.64 -20.58
CA SER A 383 30.91 7.73 -19.62
C SER A 383 29.66 7.86 -18.74
N PHE A 384 29.87 8.34 -17.53
CA PHE A 384 28.85 8.36 -16.48
C PHE A 384 28.71 9.80 -15.96
N ASP A 385 27.49 10.31 -15.95
CA ASP A 385 27.15 11.64 -15.41
C ASP A 385 26.15 11.47 -14.25
N PHE A 386 26.52 12.08 -13.12
CA PHE A 386 25.86 11.99 -11.83
C PHE A 386 25.02 13.21 -11.46
N ASN A 387 24.80 14.18 -12.37
CA ASN A 387 23.94 15.34 -12.10
C ASN A 387 22.52 14.95 -11.66
N GLY A 388 21.97 13.89 -12.27
CA GLY A 388 20.69 13.31 -11.86
C GLY A 388 20.73 12.68 -10.48
N PHE A 389 21.89 12.13 -10.10
CA PHE A 389 22.10 11.46 -8.83
C PHE A 389 22.26 12.49 -7.73
N ASP A 390 22.93 13.62 -7.97
CA ASP A 390 22.97 14.77 -7.04
C ASP A 390 21.56 15.24 -6.67
N LYS A 391 20.70 15.44 -7.67
CA LYS A 391 19.29 15.80 -7.44
C LYS A 391 18.51 14.71 -6.72
N TYR A 392 18.81 13.45 -6.99
CA TYR A 392 18.20 12.34 -6.26
C TYR A 392 18.66 12.28 -4.80
N LEU A 393 19.94 12.61 -4.50
CA LEU A 393 20.44 12.73 -3.13
C LEU A 393 19.74 13.85 -2.36
N GLU A 394 19.51 15.01 -2.99
CA GLU A 394 18.69 16.08 -2.41
C GLU A 394 17.28 15.58 -2.08
N PHE A 395 16.64 14.89 -3.01
CA PHE A 395 15.33 14.27 -2.79
C PHE A 395 15.34 13.29 -1.60
N VAL A 396 16.27 12.34 -1.55
CA VAL A 396 16.41 11.36 -0.47
C VAL A 396 16.56 12.07 0.88
N LYS A 397 17.47 13.05 0.96
CA LYS A 397 17.75 13.84 2.17
C LYS A 397 16.54 14.65 2.63
N ASN A 398 15.87 15.33 1.70
CA ASN A 398 14.72 16.21 1.99
C ASN A 398 13.50 15.44 2.49
N ASN A 399 13.39 14.17 2.09
CA ASN A 399 12.33 13.26 2.52
C ASN A 399 12.72 12.41 3.74
N GLY A 400 13.97 12.48 4.20
CA GLY A 400 14.43 11.82 5.43
C GLY A 400 14.82 10.36 5.27
N PHE A 401 14.90 9.85 4.04
CA PHE A 401 15.43 8.52 3.77
C PHE A 401 16.93 8.45 4.07
N THR A 402 17.39 7.30 4.56
CA THR A 402 18.79 7.07 4.94
C THR A 402 19.49 6.03 4.07
N LYS A 403 18.75 5.30 3.24
CA LYS A 403 19.26 4.25 2.37
C LYS A 403 18.88 4.50 0.92
N ILE A 404 19.80 4.18 0.02
CA ILE A 404 19.61 4.29 -1.42
C ILE A 404 19.89 2.94 -2.07
N TYR A 405 18.90 2.39 -2.75
CA TYR A 405 19.03 1.15 -3.51
C TYR A 405 19.30 1.48 -4.98
N ILE A 406 20.50 1.17 -5.44
CA ILE A 406 20.97 1.33 -6.82
C ILE A 406 20.81 -0.01 -7.52
N PRO A 407 19.84 -0.18 -8.43
CA PRO A 407 19.62 -1.48 -9.04
C PRO A 407 20.78 -1.91 -9.95
N THR A 408 21.07 -3.21 -9.98
CA THR A 408 22.24 -3.78 -10.67
C THR A 408 21.91 -4.37 -12.04
N ILE A 409 20.80 -5.11 -12.13
CA ILE A 409 20.42 -5.88 -13.31
C ILE A 409 18.90 -6.02 -13.40
N THR A 410 18.39 -6.20 -14.61
CA THR A 410 16.98 -6.40 -14.95
C THR A 410 16.89 -7.52 -15.98
N ARG A 411 15.76 -8.25 -16.01
CA ARG A 411 15.53 -9.30 -17.01
C ARG A 411 15.50 -8.76 -18.44
N GLY A 412 14.65 -7.75 -18.62
CA GLY A 412 14.49 -7.06 -19.89
C GLY A 412 15.57 -6.01 -20.07
N SER A 413 15.94 -5.78 -21.33
CA SER A 413 16.85 -4.71 -21.70
C SER A 413 16.23 -3.31 -21.62
N ASN A 414 14.90 -3.23 -21.50
CA ASN A 414 14.13 -1.98 -21.35
C ASN A 414 14.59 -1.10 -20.17
N GLY A 415 15.31 -1.66 -19.19
CA GLY A 415 15.78 -0.93 -18.02
C GLY A 415 17.09 -0.18 -18.23
N LEU A 416 17.95 -0.58 -19.18
CA LEU A 416 19.20 0.15 -19.45
C LEU A 416 19.10 0.94 -20.75
N LYS A 417 19.32 2.25 -20.64
CA LYS A 417 19.33 3.17 -21.75
C LYS A 417 20.66 3.89 -21.82
N PHE A 418 21.17 3.99 -23.03
CA PHE A 418 22.43 4.67 -23.31
C PHE A 418 22.19 5.93 -24.12
N PHE A 419 22.93 6.98 -23.80
CA PHE A 419 22.97 8.23 -24.55
C PHE A 419 24.15 8.20 -25.51
N TYR A 420 23.94 8.54 -26.77
CA TYR A 420 25.03 8.57 -27.74
C TYR A 420 25.73 9.91 -27.72
N ASN A 421 27.04 9.91 -27.47
CA ASN A 421 27.85 11.11 -27.61
C ASN A 421 28.44 11.16 -29.02
N TYR A 422 27.91 12.07 -29.86
CA TYR A 422 28.25 12.17 -31.28
C TYR A 422 29.44 13.10 -31.59
N ASP A 423 30.01 13.80 -30.60
CA ASP A 423 30.80 15.03 -30.78
C ASP A 423 32.20 14.88 -31.45
N ASN A 424 32.44 13.79 -32.23
CA ASN A 424 33.78 13.44 -32.73
C ASN A 424 33.90 13.11 -34.23
N ASN A 425 32.88 13.30 -35.07
CA ASN A 425 33.08 13.15 -36.53
C ASN A 425 33.42 14.50 -37.18
N ALA A 426 34.73 14.74 -37.34
CA ALA A 426 35.25 15.87 -38.10
C ALA A 426 34.76 15.81 -39.57
N GLY A 427 33.72 16.59 -39.91
CA GLY A 427 33.34 16.83 -41.31
C GLY A 427 31.84 16.90 -41.63
N VAL A 428 30.93 16.61 -40.70
CA VAL A 428 29.49 16.69 -40.96
C VAL A 428 28.90 17.92 -40.27
N SER A 429 28.53 18.95 -41.03
CA SER A 429 27.89 20.13 -40.47
C SER A 429 26.52 19.78 -39.91
N SER A 430 26.22 20.23 -38.68
CA SER A 430 24.92 20.16 -38.01
C SER A 430 23.76 20.87 -38.74
N ALA A 431 24.01 21.46 -39.90
CA ALA A 431 23.09 22.31 -40.65
C ALA A 431 21.83 21.60 -41.20
N SER A 432 21.77 20.27 -41.21
CA SER A 432 20.58 19.53 -41.70
C SER A 432 19.54 19.21 -40.63
N LEU A 433 19.83 19.47 -39.35
CA LEU A 433 18.87 19.33 -38.25
C LEU A 433 18.53 20.74 -37.76
N GLY A 434 17.47 21.32 -38.33
CA GLY A 434 17.01 22.66 -37.95
C GLY A 434 16.81 22.78 -36.44
N SER A 435 17.30 23.90 -35.89
CA SER A 435 17.30 24.30 -34.47
C SER A 435 18.29 23.57 -33.55
N ASN A 436 18.85 24.33 -32.60
CA ASN A 436 19.98 24.03 -31.69
C ASN A 436 19.80 22.84 -30.72
N ASN A 437 18.92 21.87 -31.01
CA ASN A 437 18.56 20.76 -30.12
C ASN A 437 19.13 19.40 -30.58
N ALA A 438 20.09 19.37 -31.51
CA ALA A 438 20.51 18.17 -32.24
C ALA A 438 21.63 17.32 -31.59
N LEU A 439 21.91 17.42 -30.28
CA LEU A 439 23.10 16.78 -29.68
C LEU A 439 22.85 15.48 -28.90
N TYR A 440 21.61 15.08 -28.60
CA TYR A 440 21.36 13.90 -27.75
C TYR A 440 20.20 13.05 -28.25
N ASN A 441 20.41 12.28 -29.32
CA ASN A 441 19.44 11.27 -29.75
C ASN A 441 19.51 10.06 -28.79
N ILE A 442 18.42 9.82 -28.04
CA ILE A 442 18.20 8.55 -27.33
C ILE A 442 17.89 7.50 -28.39
N VAL A 443 18.80 6.57 -28.67
CA VAL A 443 18.51 5.48 -29.61
C VAL A 443 18.60 4.12 -28.94
N SER A 444 17.42 3.60 -28.62
CA SER A 444 17.17 2.20 -28.34
C SER A 444 17.76 1.66 -27.03
N ALA A 445 16.89 1.01 -26.28
CA ALA A 445 17.30 -0.03 -25.35
C ALA A 445 18.15 -1.06 -26.10
N VAL A 446 19.12 -1.65 -25.42
CA VAL A 446 19.66 -2.96 -25.82
C VAL A 446 18.46 -3.84 -26.22
N LYS A 447 18.50 -4.61 -27.31
CA LYS A 447 17.30 -5.37 -27.75
C LYS A 447 17.23 -6.76 -27.10
N ASP A 448 18.37 -7.32 -26.75
CA ASP A 448 18.48 -8.67 -26.21
C ASP A 448 18.35 -8.67 -24.68
N GLU A 449 17.72 -9.72 -24.14
CA GLU A 449 17.55 -9.89 -22.69
C GLU A 449 18.89 -10.22 -22.01
N PHE A 450 19.11 -9.69 -20.80
CA PHE A 450 20.26 -10.13 -19.98
C PHE A 450 19.97 -11.47 -19.31
N ILE A 451 18.71 -11.71 -18.99
CA ILE A 451 18.21 -12.92 -18.35
C ILE A 451 17.02 -13.40 -19.19
N ASP A 452 17.07 -14.65 -19.66
CA ASP A 452 16.03 -15.21 -20.50
C ASP A 452 14.70 -15.45 -19.74
N GLY A 453 13.65 -15.81 -20.47
CA GLY A 453 12.34 -16.14 -19.88
C GLY A 453 12.33 -17.34 -18.91
N TYR A 454 13.44 -18.07 -18.77
CA TYR A 454 13.62 -19.18 -17.83
C TYR A 454 14.49 -18.81 -16.61
N GLY A 455 14.99 -17.57 -16.55
CA GLY A 455 15.83 -17.10 -15.46
C GLY A 455 17.33 -17.38 -15.64
N ASN A 456 17.77 -17.80 -16.84
CA ASN A 456 19.18 -18.04 -17.11
C ASN A 456 19.86 -16.79 -17.64
N ILE A 457 21.11 -16.56 -17.24
CA ILE A 457 21.94 -15.50 -17.80
C ILE A 457 22.21 -15.77 -19.29
N THR A 458 22.04 -14.77 -20.14
CA THR A 458 22.35 -14.86 -21.57
C THR A 458 23.83 -14.56 -21.83
N ASN A 459 24.31 -14.76 -23.06
CA ASN A 459 25.66 -14.32 -23.45
C ASN A 459 25.84 -12.80 -23.24
N LEU A 460 24.81 -12.03 -23.59
CA LEU A 460 24.84 -10.59 -23.36
C LEU A 460 24.83 -10.25 -21.87
N GLY A 461 24.02 -10.93 -21.06
CA GLY A 461 24.03 -10.78 -19.61
C GLY A 461 25.41 -11.10 -19.00
N THR A 462 26.07 -12.15 -19.49
CA THR A 462 27.43 -12.50 -19.08
C THR A 462 28.43 -11.40 -19.46
N SER A 463 28.33 -10.88 -20.68
CA SER A 463 29.15 -9.76 -21.15
C SER A 463 28.92 -8.49 -20.32
N TYR A 464 27.67 -8.22 -19.96
CA TYR A 464 27.27 -7.12 -19.10
C TYR A 464 27.90 -7.23 -17.70
N ILE A 465 27.79 -8.40 -17.07
CA ILE A 465 28.37 -8.67 -15.75
C ILE A 465 29.90 -8.53 -15.80
N ASN A 466 30.56 -9.11 -16.79
CA ASN A 466 32.02 -9.18 -16.80
C ASN A 466 32.68 -7.88 -17.27
N ASN A 467 32.03 -7.10 -18.14
CA ASN A 467 32.68 -5.95 -18.78
C ASN A 467 32.05 -4.61 -18.40
N PHE A 468 30.73 -4.53 -18.17
CA PHE A 468 30.06 -3.26 -17.88
C PHE A 468 29.92 -3.00 -16.38
N ILE A 469 29.50 -3.98 -15.58
CA ILE A 469 29.31 -3.84 -14.13
C ILE A 469 30.57 -3.28 -13.44
N PRO A 470 31.80 -3.76 -13.72
CA PRO A 470 33.01 -3.19 -13.11
C PRO A 470 33.20 -1.71 -13.46
N GLN A 471 33.00 -1.32 -14.72
CA GLN A 471 33.15 0.07 -15.17
C GLN A 471 32.12 0.99 -14.50
N TYR A 472 30.86 0.55 -14.48
CA TYR A 472 29.75 1.30 -13.91
C TYR A 472 29.92 1.50 -12.40
N PHE A 473 30.18 0.44 -11.64
CA PHE A 473 30.36 0.58 -10.20
C PHE A 473 31.68 1.24 -9.81
N GLN A 474 32.73 1.15 -10.62
CA GLN A 474 33.93 1.96 -10.40
C GLN A 474 33.61 3.46 -10.53
N ALA A 475 32.80 3.85 -11.51
CA ALA A 475 32.36 5.23 -11.64
C ALA A 475 31.51 5.69 -10.45
N VAL A 476 30.59 4.83 -9.99
CA VAL A 476 29.78 5.10 -8.78
C VAL A 476 30.68 5.27 -7.55
N LEU A 477 31.63 4.36 -7.31
CA LEU A 477 32.57 4.44 -6.19
C LEU A 477 33.39 5.73 -6.23
N ASN A 478 33.99 6.05 -7.39
CA ASN A 478 34.76 7.28 -7.57
C ASN A 478 33.92 8.53 -7.26
N TYR A 479 32.66 8.55 -7.69
CA TYR A 479 31.74 9.65 -7.37
C TYR A 479 31.42 9.69 -5.86
N LEU A 480 31.12 8.55 -5.24
CA LEU A 480 30.83 8.48 -3.80
C LEU A 480 32.03 8.93 -2.95
N GLU A 481 33.27 8.68 -3.38
CA GLU A 481 34.48 9.18 -2.69
C GLU A 481 34.61 10.70 -2.74
N GLN A 482 34.12 11.34 -3.81
CA GLN A 482 34.15 12.79 -4.00
C GLN A 482 33.07 13.53 -3.22
N LEU A 483 31.98 12.86 -2.84
CA LEU A 483 30.92 13.44 -2.05
C LEU A 483 31.41 13.88 -0.67
N SER A 484 31.10 15.12 -0.31
CA SER A 484 31.36 15.67 1.03
C SER A 484 30.51 14.98 2.12
N ASP A 485 30.92 15.12 3.39
CA ASP A 485 30.15 14.62 4.53
C ASP A 485 28.74 15.22 4.58
N GLU A 486 28.57 16.49 4.19
CA GLU A 486 27.27 17.16 4.11
C GLU A 486 26.37 16.52 3.05
N GLN A 487 26.92 16.15 1.89
CA GLN A 487 26.18 15.46 0.84
C GLN A 487 25.78 14.04 1.27
N LYS A 488 26.57 13.40 2.14
CA LYS A 488 26.31 12.05 2.69
C LYS A 488 25.46 12.05 3.96
N THR A 489 24.90 13.19 4.37
CA THR A 489 24.16 13.30 5.63
C THR A 489 22.76 13.89 5.41
N THR A 490 21.74 13.27 6.00
CA THR A 490 20.36 13.78 5.97
C THR A 490 20.23 15.06 6.79
N ALA A 491 19.11 15.79 6.62
CA ALA A 491 18.81 16.96 7.44
C ALA A 491 18.74 16.66 8.96
N SER A 492 18.50 15.40 9.34
CA SER A 492 18.49 14.94 10.73
C SER A 492 19.87 14.55 11.27
N GLY A 493 20.93 14.63 10.46
CA GLY A 493 22.29 14.23 10.84
C GLY A 493 22.61 12.74 10.64
N SER A 494 21.71 11.97 10.03
CA SER A 494 21.94 10.54 9.75
C SER A 494 22.79 10.38 8.50
N LYS A 495 23.78 9.47 8.53
CA LYS A 495 24.56 9.14 7.32
C LYS A 495 23.72 8.36 6.31
N LEU A 496 23.92 8.66 5.03
CA LEU A 496 23.37 7.91 3.93
C LEU A 496 24.16 6.60 3.74
N GLU A 497 23.43 5.53 3.48
CA GLU A 497 23.97 4.22 3.15
C GLU A 497 23.61 3.87 1.69
N PHE A 498 24.60 3.42 0.94
CA PHE A 498 24.47 3.12 -0.48
C PHE A 498 24.49 1.61 -0.68
N TYR A 499 23.51 1.11 -1.42
CA TYR A 499 23.39 -0.31 -1.72
C TYR A 499 23.35 -0.54 -3.22
N TYR A 500 24.08 -1.55 -3.69
CA TYR A 500 23.72 -2.18 -4.95
C TYR A 500 22.60 -3.20 -4.68
N SER A 501 21.56 -3.17 -5.51
CA SER A 501 20.30 -3.88 -5.26
C SER A 501 19.93 -4.82 -6.39
N PHE A 502 19.62 -6.06 -6.06
CA PHE A 502 19.06 -7.06 -6.97
C PHE A 502 17.53 -7.10 -6.88
N ASP A 503 16.89 -7.35 -8.01
CA ASP A 503 15.48 -7.71 -8.07
C ASP A 503 15.33 -9.23 -7.86
N GLU A 504 14.16 -9.81 -8.14
CA GLU A 504 13.91 -11.25 -8.04
C GLU A 504 14.66 -12.09 -9.10
N THR A 505 16.00 -12.10 -9.03
CA THR A 505 16.97 -12.86 -9.85
C THR A 505 17.47 -14.12 -9.16
N SER A 506 18.20 -14.98 -9.88
CA SER A 506 18.79 -16.20 -9.31
C SER A 506 20.01 -15.89 -8.44
N PHE A 507 20.28 -16.75 -7.45
CA PHE A 507 21.42 -16.60 -6.55
C PHE A 507 22.76 -16.54 -7.30
N GLU A 508 22.92 -17.34 -8.35
CA GLU A 508 24.14 -17.43 -9.14
C GLU A 508 24.44 -16.12 -9.89
N ILE A 509 23.40 -15.46 -10.40
CA ILE A 509 23.53 -14.16 -11.07
C ILE A 509 23.94 -13.08 -10.06
N ASP A 510 23.27 -13.04 -8.90
CA ASP A 510 23.57 -12.08 -7.84
C ASP A 510 24.99 -12.28 -7.32
N GLN A 511 25.41 -13.53 -7.12
CA GLN A 511 26.76 -13.87 -6.69
C GLN A 511 27.81 -13.40 -7.69
N ALA A 512 27.61 -13.67 -8.99
CA ALA A 512 28.55 -13.25 -10.03
C ALA A 512 28.75 -11.73 -10.06
N ILE A 513 27.67 -10.94 -9.91
CA ILE A 513 27.76 -9.48 -9.85
C ILE A 513 28.45 -9.01 -8.57
N ILE A 514 28.10 -9.60 -7.42
CA ILE A 514 28.72 -9.27 -6.14
C ILE A 514 30.22 -9.50 -6.16
N GLU A 515 30.68 -10.59 -6.78
CA GLU A 515 32.10 -10.88 -6.96
C GLU A 515 32.80 -9.79 -7.77
N GLN A 516 32.18 -9.29 -8.86
CA GLN A 516 32.74 -8.19 -9.65
C GLN A 516 32.83 -6.89 -8.84
N ILE A 517 31.78 -6.52 -8.09
CA ILE A 517 31.77 -5.28 -7.30
C ILE A 517 32.76 -5.38 -6.14
N ASN A 518 32.86 -6.52 -5.46
CA ASN A 518 33.76 -6.71 -4.33
C ASN A 518 35.25 -6.63 -4.71
N GLN A 519 35.60 -6.92 -5.97
CA GLN A 519 36.96 -6.77 -6.48
C GLN A 519 37.40 -5.31 -6.61
N ILE A 520 36.45 -4.38 -6.76
CA ILE A 520 36.73 -2.95 -6.98
C ILE A 520 36.36 -2.06 -5.78
N ASP A 521 35.42 -2.47 -4.94
CA ASP A 521 35.05 -1.74 -3.71
C ASP A 521 35.97 -2.12 -2.53
N GLU A 522 37.21 -1.62 -2.58
CA GLU A 522 38.23 -1.83 -1.54
C GLU A 522 37.83 -1.19 -0.20
N ASN A 523 37.16 -0.03 -0.26
CA ASN A 523 36.78 0.79 0.90
C ASN A 523 35.44 0.38 1.52
N LYS A 524 34.72 -0.60 0.93
CA LYS A 524 33.40 -1.05 1.37
C LYS A 524 32.40 0.08 1.50
N LEU A 525 32.38 0.95 0.49
CA LEU A 525 31.45 2.08 0.41
C LEU A 525 30.03 1.63 0.06
N LEU A 526 29.89 0.48 -0.59
CA LEU A 526 28.62 -0.11 -0.97
C LEU A 526 28.27 -1.30 -0.08
N LYS A 527 26.98 -1.42 0.22
CA LYS A 527 26.37 -2.60 0.82
C LYS A 527 25.55 -3.37 -0.22
N SER A 528 25.19 -4.59 0.13
CA SER A 528 24.42 -5.49 -0.73
C SER A 528 22.96 -5.62 -0.31
N HIS A 529 22.04 -5.52 -1.26
CA HIS A 529 20.60 -5.73 -1.05
C HIS A 529 19.99 -6.63 -2.13
N ALA A 530 19.03 -7.49 -1.79
CA ALA A 530 18.27 -8.27 -2.78
C ALA A 530 16.80 -8.50 -2.40
N TYR A 531 15.92 -8.49 -3.41
CA TYR A 531 14.56 -9.03 -3.32
C TYR A 531 14.57 -10.53 -3.59
N LEU A 532 14.43 -11.35 -2.54
CA LEU A 532 14.47 -12.80 -2.66
C LEU A 532 13.09 -13.34 -3.04
N GLY A 533 12.86 -13.48 -4.35
CA GLY A 533 11.60 -13.91 -4.96
C GLY A 533 11.62 -15.32 -5.54
N TRP A 534 10.83 -15.53 -6.60
CA TRP A 534 10.57 -16.87 -7.16
C TRP A 534 11.79 -17.48 -7.89
N GLU A 535 12.70 -16.66 -8.44
CA GLU A 535 13.92 -17.18 -9.09
C GLU A 535 15.05 -17.50 -8.13
N TYR A 536 15.07 -16.85 -6.97
CA TYR A 536 16.17 -16.99 -6.02
C TYR A 536 16.27 -18.44 -5.47
N ARG A 537 15.14 -19.17 -5.47
CA ARG A 537 14.99 -20.60 -5.14
C ARG A 537 15.74 -21.01 -3.87
N VAL A 538 15.02 -21.01 -2.75
CA VAL A 538 15.59 -21.32 -1.43
C VAL A 538 15.10 -22.68 -0.96
N ASN A 539 16.01 -23.53 -0.49
CA ASN A 539 15.65 -24.77 0.19
C ASN A 539 15.58 -24.55 1.70
N ILE A 540 14.39 -24.26 2.23
CA ILE A 540 14.17 -23.98 3.67
C ILE A 540 14.50 -25.20 4.56
N ASP A 541 14.54 -26.41 3.99
CA ASP A 541 14.86 -27.63 4.71
C ASP A 541 16.38 -27.85 4.85
N ASP A 542 17.20 -27.12 4.08
CA ASP A 542 18.65 -27.22 4.07
C ASP A 542 19.27 -26.01 4.81
N SER A 543 19.89 -26.28 5.96
CA SER A 543 20.47 -25.22 6.80
C SER A 543 21.66 -24.53 6.15
N ASP A 544 22.42 -25.24 5.33
CA ASP A 544 23.64 -24.72 4.73
C ASP A 544 23.29 -23.85 3.53
N ASP A 545 22.33 -24.28 2.69
CA ASP A 545 21.73 -23.45 1.63
C ASP A 545 21.13 -22.16 2.20
N LEU A 546 20.32 -22.28 3.26
CA LEU A 546 19.77 -21.11 3.95
C LEU A 546 20.86 -20.17 4.46
N TYR A 547 21.92 -20.70 5.08
CA TYR A 547 22.98 -19.88 5.63
C TYR A 547 23.75 -19.12 4.56
N GLN A 548 24.17 -19.80 3.50
CA GLN A 548 24.85 -19.20 2.37
C GLN A 548 23.99 -18.09 1.73
N LYS A 549 22.74 -18.43 1.41
CA LYS A 549 21.84 -17.55 0.67
C LYS A 549 21.24 -16.40 1.49
N PHE A 550 21.10 -16.56 2.80
CA PHE A 550 20.52 -15.51 3.64
C PHE A 550 21.57 -14.77 4.42
N VAL A 551 22.60 -15.41 4.98
CA VAL A 551 23.50 -14.75 5.95
C VAL A 551 24.78 -14.28 5.28
N GLU A 552 25.42 -15.09 4.44
CA GLU A 552 26.75 -14.75 3.93
C GLU A 552 26.71 -13.62 2.90
N GLN A 553 25.82 -13.74 1.91
CA GLN A 553 25.88 -12.93 0.70
C GLN A 553 25.44 -11.47 0.86
N PHE A 554 24.43 -11.20 1.69
CA PHE A 554 23.70 -9.92 1.66
C PHE A 554 23.71 -9.18 3.00
N ASP A 555 23.89 -7.86 2.99
CA ASP A 555 23.78 -6.98 4.16
C ASP A 555 22.30 -6.71 4.50
N ASP A 556 21.46 -6.57 3.47
CA ASP A 556 20.03 -6.33 3.56
C ASP A 556 19.29 -7.30 2.61
N ILE A 557 18.18 -7.91 3.04
CA ILE A 557 17.36 -8.76 2.16
C ILE A 557 15.89 -8.46 2.36
N THR A 558 15.13 -8.58 1.28
CA THR A 558 13.68 -8.47 1.29
C THR A 558 13.07 -9.79 0.79
N ILE A 559 12.47 -10.59 1.68
CA ILE A 559 12.00 -11.95 1.37
C ILE A 559 10.52 -12.00 0.98
N GLN A 560 10.22 -12.73 -0.09
CA GLN A 560 8.88 -12.77 -0.66
C GLN A 560 7.92 -13.58 0.22
N GLN A 561 6.78 -12.99 0.56
CA GLN A 561 5.82 -13.59 1.47
C GLN A 561 5.21 -14.91 0.96
N ARG A 562 4.69 -14.97 -0.26
CA ARG A 562 4.13 -16.18 -0.90
C ARG A 562 5.15 -17.31 -1.04
N GLU A 563 6.35 -17.03 -1.55
CA GLU A 563 7.35 -18.05 -1.90
C GLU A 563 8.05 -18.62 -0.67
N ILE A 564 8.39 -17.77 0.31
CA ILE A 564 9.22 -18.13 1.46
C ILE A 564 8.39 -18.20 2.73
N VAL A 565 7.71 -17.11 3.10
CA VAL A 565 7.05 -16.99 4.42
C VAL A 565 5.83 -17.90 4.55
N VAL A 566 4.93 -17.88 3.56
CA VAL A 566 3.72 -18.71 3.55
C VAL A 566 4.06 -20.19 3.47
N ASN A 567 5.09 -20.54 2.68
CA ASN A 567 5.61 -21.90 2.64
C ASN A 567 6.12 -22.34 4.02
N ALA A 568 6.92 -21.51 4.69
CA ALA A 568 7.39 -21.78 6.05
C ALA A 568 6.25 -21.87 7.06
N LEU A 569 5.21 -21.05 6.96
CA LEU A 569 4.06 -21.09 7.88
C LEU A 569 3.20 -22.36 7.77
N ASN A 570 3.37 -23.15 6.71
CA ASN A 570 2.63 -24.41 6.54
C ASN A 570 3.30 -25.61 7.23
N ASP A 571 4.53 -25.45 7.75
CA ASP A 571 5.30 -26.51 8.41
C ASP A 571 6.10 -25.95 9.61
N GLU A 572 5.93 -26.55 10.79
CA GLU A 572 6.57 -26.04 12.03
C GLU A 572 8.11 -26.08 11.98
N THR A 573 8.69 -27.07 11.31
CA THR A 573 10.15 -27.21 11.16
C THR A 573 10.68 -26.12 10.24
N ARG A 574 10.01 -25.89 9.10
CA ARG A 574 10.39 -24.82 8.17
C ARG A 574 10.24 -23.44 8.81
N LEU A 575 9.17 -23.22 9.58
CA LEU A 575 9.00 -21.99 10.35
C LEU A 575 10.13 -21.79 11.36
N ALA A 576 10.53 -22.84 12.08
CA ALA A 576 11.65 -22.77 13.03
C ALA A 576 12.97 -22.46 12.32
N ASN A 577 13.25 -23.09 11.17
CA ASN A 577 14.43 -22.82 10.35
C ASN A 577 14.47 -21.36 9.87
N LEU A 578 13.35 -20.86 9.34
CA LEU A 578 13.25 -19.48 8.88
C LEU A 578 13.46 -18.47 10.03
N LYS A 579 12.87 -18.72 11.21
CA LYS A 579 13.09 -17.86 12.38
C LYS A 579 14.55 -17.89 12.83
N LYS A 580 15.17 -19.06 12.85
CA LYS A 580 16.57 -19.23 13.22
C LYS A 580 17.48 -18.43 12.27
N ILE A 581 17.27 -18.52 10.95
CA ILE A 581 18.16 -17.84 10.00
C ILE A 581 18.02 -16.31 10.06
N ILE A 582 16.80 -15.80 10.29
CA ILE A 582 16.58 -14.36 10.52
C ILE A 582 17.28 -13.89 11.81
N GLN A 583 17.27 -14.71 12.86
CA GLN A 583 18.02 -14.40 14.08
C GLN A 583 19.54 -14.40 13.85
N GLU A 584 20.08 -15.32 13.06
CA GLU A 584 21.50 -15.31 12.70
C GLU A 584 21.88 -14.05 11.90
N ARG A 585 21.04 -13.62 10.94
CA ARG A 585 21.21 -12.33 10.26
C ARG A 585 21.26 -11.17 11.25
N LYS A 586 20.32 -11.13 12.20
CA LYS A 586 20.27 -10.07 13.21
C LYS A 586 21.52 -10.06 14.10
N LYS A 587 22.05 -11.22 14.49
CA LYS A 587 23.33 -11.32 15.24
C LYS A 587 24.53 -10.80 14.42
N ALA A 588 24.47 -10.94 13.10
CA ALA A 588 25.44 -10.39 12.16
C ALA A 588 25.22 -8.90 11.82
N ASN A 589 24.29 -8.21 12.50
CA ASN A 589 23.87 -6.83 12.19
C ASN A 589 23.35 -6.64 10.76
N LYS A 590 22.75 -7.69 10.19
CA LYS A 590 22.15 -7.69 8.85
C LYS A 590 20.64 -7.56 8.93
N ILE A 591 20.04 -6.98 7.89
CA ILE A 591 18.66 -6.49 7.92
C ILE A 591 17.74 -7.40 7.10
N THR A 592 16.58 -7.77 7.65
CA THR A 592 15.61 -8.62 6.95
C THR A 592 14.24 -7.96 6.88
N TRP A 593 13.72 -7.77 5.68
CA TRP A 593 12.35 -7.34 5.41
C TRP A 593 11.51 -8.50 4.88
N ILE A 594 10.20 -8.46 5.13
CA ILE A 594 9.22 -9.31 4.44
C ILE A 594 8.48 -8.44 3.44
N TYR A 595 8.18 -8.92 2.23
CA TYR A 595 7.35 -8.16 1.30
C TYR A 595 6.19 -8.92 0.67
N SER A 596 5.16 -8.14 0.31
CA SER A 596 4.05 -8.57 -0.53
C SER A 596 4.00 -7.79 -1.85
N SER A 597 3.65 -8.49 -2.92
CA SER A 597 3.39 -7.96 -4.25
C SER A 597 2.11 -8.61 -4.82
N TRP A 598 1.87 -8.47 -6.12
CA TRP A 598 0.77 -9.12 -6.83
C TRP A 598 0.71 -10.65 -6.59
N ASN A 599 -0.48 -11.23 -6.68
CA ASN A 599 -0.77 -12.64 -6.40
C ASN A 599 -0.36 -13.12 -4.99
N ASN A 600 -0.29 -12.21 -4.02
CA ASN A 600 -0.23 -12.52 -2.60
C ASN A 600 -1.62 -12.59 -1.98
N ALA A 601 -1.74 -13.39 -0.92
CA ALA A 601 -2.82 -13.36 0.05
C ALA A 601 -2.24 -13.87 1.38
N PRO A 602 -2.31 -13.13 2.50
CA PRO A 602 -2.87 -11.78 2.68
C PRO A 602 -2.16 -10.71 1.83
N ALA A 603 -2.90 -9.68 1.43
CA ALA A 603 -2.36 -8.58 0.64
C ALA A 603 -3.06 -7.25 0.95
N THR A 604 -2.74 -6.21 0.19
CA THR A 604 -3.28 -4.85 0.35
C THR A 604 -3.74 -4.31 -0.99
N TYR A 605 -4.58 -5.09 -1.67
CA TYR A 605 -5.32 -4.66 -2.86
C TYR A 605 -6.58 -3.90 -2.43
N ILE A 606 -7.19 -3.13 -3.34
CA ILE A 606 -8.46 -2.44 -3.06
C ILE A 606 -9.54 -3.43 -2.59
N ALA A 607 -9.54 -4.63 -3.17
CA ALA A 607 -10.50 -5.68 -2.86
C ALA A 607 -10.10 -6.58 -1.66
N SER A 608 -8.90 -6.41 -1.10
CA SER A 608 -8.47 -7.16 0.09
C SER A 608 -9.34 -6.79 1.29
N LEU A 609 -9.47 -7.71 2.24
CA LEU A 609 -10.03 -7.36 3.54
C LEU A 609 -9.12 -6.31 4.19
N PRO A 610 -9.65 -5.21 4.74
CA PRO A 610 -8.79 -4.18 5.33
C PRO A 610 -7.93 -4.70 6.51
N SER A 611 -8.28 -5.82 7.12
CA SER A 611 -7.48 -6.54 8.14
C SER A 611 -6.23 -7.23 7.59
N GLU A 612 -6.18 -7.56 6.30
CA GLU A 612 -5.00 -8.16 5.66
C GLU A 612 -3.78 -7.22 5.75
N ALA A 613 -4.03 -5.91 5.76
CA ALA A 613 -3.02 -4.87 5.99
C ALA A 613 -2.29 -5.00 7.34
N TYR A 614 -2.92 -5.62 8.34
CA TYR A 614 -2.29 -5.87 9.63
C TYR A 614 -1.36 -7.08 9.60
N TRP A 615 -1.71 -8.09 8.81
CA TRP A 615 -1.06 -9.39 8.87
C TRP A 615 0.42 -9.32 8.51
N GLY A 616 0.79 -8.57 7.47
CA GLY A 616 2.18 -8.45 7.01
C GLY A 616 3.13 -7.92 8.10
N MET A 617 2.71 -6.85 8.78
CA MET A 617 3.46 -6.26 9.91
C MET A 617 3.65 -7.24 11.06
N LEU A 618 2.56 -7.91 11.44
CA LEU A 618 2.57 -8.80 12.60
C LEU A 618 3.34 -10.10 12.32
N ILE A 619 3.36 -10.56 11.07
CA ILE A 619 4.20 -11.69 10.64
C ILE A 619 5.68 -11.33 10.60
N ALA A 620 6.03 -10.11 10.19
CA ALA A 620 7.41 -9.63 10.33
C ALA A 620 7.88 -9.67 11.79
N GLU A 621 7.03 -9.21 12.72
CA GLU A 621 7.33 -9.31 14.16
C GLU A 621 7.42 -10.76 14.64
N LYS A 622 6.52 -11.66 14.20
CA LYS A 622 6.54 -13.10 14.54
C LYS A 622 7.85 -13.77 14.13
N LEU A 623 8.36 -13.41 12.96
CA LEU A 623 9.58 -13.98 12.40
C LEU A 623 10.85 -13.34 12.97
N GLY A 624 10.72 -12.19 13.63
CA GLY A 624 11.86 -11.43 14.15
C GLY A 624 12.56 -10.59 13.09
N ALA A 625 11.88 -10.31 11.97
CA ALA A 625 12.34 -9.43 10.91
C ALA A 625 12.36 -7.97 11.36
N ASP A 626 13.07 -7.12 10.62
CA ASP A 626 13.23 -5.69 10.90
C ASP A 626 12.05 -4.86 10.35
N GLY A 627 11.13 -5.48 9.63
CA GLY A 627 9.94 -4.80 9.15
C GLY A 627 9.25 -5.47 7.99
N PHE A 628 8.38 -4.69 7.36
CA PHE A 628 7.62 -5.12 6.20
C PHE A 628 7.73 -4.09 5.08
N THR A 629 7.85 -4.60 3.85
CA THR A 629 7.99 -3.86 2.62
C THR A 629 6.79 -4.13 1.73
N ARG A 630 6.28 -3.11 1.03
CA ARG A 630 5.32 -3.30 -0.06
C ARG A 630 5.98 -3.00 -1.41
N PHE A 631 5.56 -3.72 -2.46
CA PHE A 631 6.09 -3.47 -3.81
C PHE A 631 5.88 -2.03 -4.30
N ALA A 632 4.84 -1.31 -3.86
CA ALA A 632 4.64 0.05 -4.34
C ALA A 632 3.92 0.94 -3.32
N TYR A 633 4.29 2.21 -3.28
CA TYR A 633 3.58 3.25 -2.52
C TYR A 633 2.75 4.15 -3.45
N GLU A 634 3.29 4.54 -4.60
CA GLU A 634 2.64 5.39 -5.60
C GLU A 634 3.16 5.09 -7.02
N GLY A 635 2.64 4.03 -7.66
CA GLY A 635 3.03 3.56 -8.99
C GLY A 635 1.83 3.45 -9.95
N TYR A 636 1.08 4.54 -10.12
CA TYR A 636 -0.19 4.53 -10.83
C TYR A 636 -0.09 4.03 -12.28
N ARG A 637 -1.11 3.29 -12.73
CA ARG A 637 -1.21 2.77 -14.11
C ARG A 637 -2.17 3.58 -14.98
N ASN A 638 -2.99 4.40 -14.36
CA ASN A 638 -3.92 5.32 -14.98
C ASN A 638 -4.15 6.53 -14.07
N SER A 639 -4.82 7.55 -14.58
CA SER A 639 -5.15 8.75 -13.82
C SER A 639 -6.39 8.51 -12.94
N ILE A 640 -6.29 7.61 -11.96
CA ILE A 640 -7.42 7.06 -11.16
C ILE A 640 -8.46 8.13 -10.80
N THR A 641 -8.01 9.25 -10.24
CA THR A 641 -8.92 10.32 -9.81
C THR A 641 -9.53 11.10 -10.99
N SER A 642 -8.78 11.46 -12.03
CA SER A 642 -9.40 12.10 -13.20
C SER A 642 -10.33 11.16 -13.98
N ASP A 643 -10.08 9.86 -13.90
CA ASP A 643 -10.89 8.81 -14.53
C ASP A 643 -12.18 8.51 -13.75
N GLY A 644 -12.52 9.35 -12.76
CA GLY A 644 -13.75 9.19 -11.97
C GLY A 644 -13.61 8.22 -10.80
N ASP A 645 -12.42 8.18 -10.20
CA ASP A 645 -12.07 7.22 -9.14
C ASP A 645 -12.18 5.77 -9.62
N VAL A 646 -11.63 5.51 -10.81
CA VAL A 646 -11.62 4.20 -11.47
C VAL A 646 -10.20 3.66 -11.56
N ASP A 647 -9.97 2.46 -11.04
CA ASP A 647 -8.76 1.67 -11.30
C ASP A 647 -9.04 0.70 -12.46
N ASN A 648 -8.39 0.94 -13.59
CA ASN A 648 -8.51 0.12 -14.80
C ASN A 648 -7.30 -0.81 -15.02
N SER A 649 -6.51 -1.07 -13.97
CA SER A 649 -5.35 -1.96 -14.07
C SER A 649 -5.77 -3.32 -14.62
N ALA A 650 -5.48 -3.59 -15.89
CA ALA A 650 -5.97 -4.80 -16.56
C ALA A 650 -5.11 -6.05 -16.27
N THR A 651 -3.90 -5.87 -15.76
CA THR A 651 -2.85 -6.92 -15.72
C THR A 651 -2.55 -7.48 -14.34
N LYS A 652 -2.88 -6.78 -13.24
CA LYS A 652 -2.63 -7.19 -11.84
C LYS A 652 -3.78 -6.71 -10.94
N GLU A 653 -3.83 -7.21 -9.71
CA GLU A 653 -4.85 -6.84 -8.73
C GLU A 653 -4.99 -5.30 -8.57
N PRO A 654 -6.21 -4.75 -8.64
CA PRO A 654 -6.44 -3.32 -8.42
C PRO A 654 -5.88 -2.84 -7.07
N GLY A 655 -5.17 -1.72 -7.09
CA GLY A 655 -4.46 -1.20 -5.92
C GLY A 655 -3.13 -1.87 -5.59
N ASP A 656 -2.67 -2.91 -6.30
CA ASP A 656 -1.34 -3.51 -6.09
C ASP A 656 -0.21 -2.48 -6.24
N SER A 657 -0.36 -1.52 -7.15
CA SER A 657 0.69 -0.56 -7.48
C SER A 657 0.66 0.75 -6.69
N TYR A 658 -0.23 0.92 -5.70
CA TYR A 658 -0.29 2.16 -4.91
C TYR A 658 -1.04 1.99 -3.57
N LEU A 659 -0.69 2.86 -2.63
CA LEU A 659 -1.36 3.07 -1.33
C LEU A 659 -1.86 4.50 -1.15
N MET A 660 -1.31 5.44 -1.93
CA MET A 660 -1.77 6.83 -2.02
C MET A 660 -2.62 7.00 -3.26
N TYR A 661 -3.47 8.01 -3.29
CA TYR A 661 -4.26 8.42 -4.45
C TYR A 661 -3.78 9.79 -4.93
N PRO A 662 -3.73 10.03 -6.25
CA PRO A 662 -3.57 11.37 -6.76
C PRO A 662 -4.81 12.20 -6.41
N THR A 663 -4.73 13.53 -6.48
CA THR A 663 -5.90 14.39 -6.31
C THR A 663 -6.08 15.32 -7.50
N TYR A 664 -7.29 15.86 -7.67
CA TYR A 664 -7.57 16.85 -8.73
C TYR A 664 -6.78 18.15 -8.56
N TYR A 665 -6.42 18.48 -7.31
CA TYR A 665 -5.62 19.64 -6.98
C TYR A 665 -4.17 19.20 -6.99
N LEU A 666 -3.45 19.59 -8.04
CA LEU A 666 -2.14 19.09 -8.44
C LEU A 666 -1.01 19.11 -7.38
N GLN A 667 -1.27 19.52 -6.15
CA GLN A 667 -0.31 19.68 -5.06
C GLN A 667 -0.59 18.79 -3.83
N ASN A 668 -1.53 17.84 -3.90
CA ASN A 668 -1.85 16.99 -2.75
C ASN A 668 -2.12 15.52 -3.13
N THR A 669 -2.04 14.63 -2.14
CA THR A 669 -2.36 13.21 -2.25
C THR A 669 -3.33 12.78 -1.15
N MET A 670 -4.08 11.71 -1.40
CA MET A 670 -5.02 11.16 -0.41
C MET A 670 -4.63 9.73 -0.04
N PRO A 671 -4.59 9.37 1.25
CA PRO A 671 -4.25 8.02 1.67
C PRO A 671 -5.40 7.04 1.43
N SER A 672 -5.06 5.77 1.25
CA SER A 672 -6.02 4.65 1.32
C SER A 672 -6.32 4.25 2.77
N ILE A 673 -7.46 3.58 3.01
CA ILE A 673 -7.72 2.88 4.28
C ILE A 673 -6.67 1.79 4.54
N ARG A 674 -6.15 1.17 3.47
CA ARG A 674 -5.07 0.18 3.52
C ARG A 674 -3.83 0.76 4.18
N LEU A 675 -3.39 1.96 3.79
CA LEU A 675 -2.25 2.64 4.41
C LEU A 675 -2.48 2.93 5.90
N PHE A 676 -3.67 3.39 6.27
CA PHE A 676 -3.97 3.64 7.68
C PHE A 676 -4.02 2.36 8.52
N ASN A 677 -4.51 1.27 7.96
CA ASN A 677 -4.46 -0.03 8.65
C ASN A 677 -3.03 -0.57 8.75
N ILE A 678 -2.16 -0.34 7.75
CA ILE A 678 -0.72 -0.62 7.85
C ILE A 678 -0.11 0.20 9.00
N GLN A 679 -0.44 1.49 9.11
CA GLN A 679 0.07 2.36 10.17
C GLN A 679 -0.39 1.93 11.56
N GLU A 680 -1.67 1.54 11.72
CA GLU A 680 -2.15 0.99 12.99
C GLU A 680 -1.48 -0.34 13.34
N ALA A 681 -1.20 -1.19 12.35
CA ALA A 681 -0.49 -2.44 12.56
C ALA A 681 0.98 -2.21 12.95
N TYR A 682 1.64 -1.25 12.31
CA TYR A 682 2.97 -0.79 12.70
C TYR A 682 2.98 -0.33 14.17
N ASN A 683 2.04 0.55 14.55
CA ASN A 683 1.91 1.02 15.92
C ASN A 683 1.63 -0.13 16.90
N LEU A 684 0.83 -1.12 16.51
CA LEU A 684 0.55 -2.30 17.33
C LEU A 684 1.81 -3.10 17.63
N VAL A 685 2.68 -3.32 16.63
CA VAL A 685 3.99 -3.94 16.83
C VAL A 685 4.85 -3.12 17.79
N LYS A 686 4.90 -1.79 17.60
CA LYS A 686 5.69 -0.91 18.47
C LYS A 686 5.18 -0.91 19.91
N LYS A 687 3.86 -0.88 20.14
CA LYS A 687 3.26 -1.06 21.47
C LYS A 687 3.66 -2.38 22.10
N MET A 688 3.58 -3.48 21.34
CA MET A 688 3.99 -4.81 21.82
C MET A 688 5.46 -4.82 22.27
N ARG A 689 6.36 -4.17 21.51
CA ARG A 689 7.78 -4.04 21.88
C ARG A 689 7.99 -3.17 23.12
N VAL A 690 7.26 -2.07 23.28
CA VAL A 690 7.31 -1.23 24.49
C VAL A 690 6.83 -2.00 25.73
N LEU A 691 5.70 -2.70 25.63
CA LEU A 691 5.19 -3.54 26.73
C LEU A 691 6.18 -4.64 27.10
N PHE A 692 6.82 -5.26 26.09
CA PHE A 692 7.85 -6.26 26.32
C PHE A 692 9.07 -5.68 27.03
N ALA A 693 9.60 -4.55 26.56
CA ALA A 693 10.76 -3.88 27.15
C ALA A 693 10.51 -3.43 28.60
N ASN A 694 9.27 -3.05 28.93
CA ASN A 694 8.88 -2.62 30.28
C ASN A 694 8.52 -3.79 31.21
N GLY A 695 8.47 -5.03 30.71
CA GLY A 695 8.06 -6.22 31.48
C GLY A 695 6.55 -6.43 31.62
N ASP A 696 5.72 -5.55 31.05
CA ASP A 696 4.25 -5.68 30.99
C ASP A 696 3.81 -6.87 30.09
N LEU A 697 4.67 -7.29 29.17
CA LEU A 697 4.48 -8.45 28.30
C LEU A 697 5.66 -9.41 28.41
N THR A 698 5.44 -10.62 28.93
CA THR A 698 6.47 -11.67 28.99
C THR A 698 6.76 -12.28 27.62
N GLU A 699 7.96 -12.84 27.42
CA GLU A 699 8.32 -13.55 26.18
C GLU A 699 7.35 -14.69 25.87
N ALA A 700 6.98 -15.50 26.88
CA ALA A 700 5.99 -16.57 26.72
C ALA A 700 4.63 -16.03 26.25
N SER A 701 4.17 -14.89 26.81
CA SER A 701 2.93 -14.25 26.36
C SER A 701 3.05 -13.74 24.93
N LYS A 702 4.18 -13.12 24.57
CA LYS A 702 4.43 -12.61 23.22
C LYS A 702 4.42 -13.74 22.20
N ILE A 703 5.13 -14.84 22.48
CA ILE A 703 5.15 -16.05 21.65
C ILE A 703 3.73 -16.60 21.49
N GLN A 704 2.96 -16.70 22.57
CA GLN A 704 1.57 -17.16 22.52
C GLN A 704 0.68 -16.23 21.68
N LEU A 705 0.80 -14.91 21.83
CA LEU A 705 0.04 -13.95 21.04
C LEU A 705 0.33 -14.11 19.55
N LEU A 706 1.61 -14.17 19.18
CA LEU A 706 2.03 -14.30 17.79
C LEU A 706 1.83 -15.72 17.23
N SER A 707 1.66 -16.75 18.08
CA SER A 707 1.40 -18.11 17.60
C SER A 707 0.09 -18.23 16.84
N TYR A 708 -0.90 -17.39 17.17
CA TYR A 708 -2.18 -17.36 16.47
C TYR A 708 -2.08 -16.86 15.02
N LEU A 709 -1.04 -16.12 14.66
CA LEU A 709 -0.83 -15.67 13.27
C LEU A 709 -0.35 -16.83 12.40
N VAL A 710 -1.27 -17.47 11.69
CA VAL A 710 -0.99 -18.58 10.79
C VAL A 710 -1.15 -18.16 9.33
N ASN A 711 -0.78 -19.06 8.40
CA ASN A 711 -1.19 -18.93 7.01
C ASN A 711 -2.73 -18.99 6.93
N PRO A 712 -3.42 -17.92 6.52
CA PRO A 712 -4.87 -17.92 6.47
C PRO A 712 -5.36 -18.84 5.35
N LYS A 713 -6.00 -19.95 5.74
CA LYS A 713 -6.55 -20.94 4.80
C LYS A 713 -7.86 -20.49 4.15
N THR A 714 -8.49 -19.43 4.66
CA THR A 714 -9.75 -18.91 4.14
C THR A 714 -9.75 -17.39 4.05
N PHE A 715 -10.05 -16.88 2.87
CA PHE A 715 -10.31 -15.45 2.60
C PHE A 715 -11.80 -15.31 2.26
N LYS A 716 -12.67 -15.46 3.26
CA LYS A 716 -14.12 -15.41 3.03
C LYS A 716 -14.60 -13.96 3.03
N ASN A 717 -14.97 -13.46 1.85
CA ASN A 717 -15.63 -12.14 1.69
C ASN A 717 -16.96 -12.00 2.45
N THR A 718 -17.57 -13.12 2.90
CA THR A 718 -18.77 -13.10 3.73
C THR A 718 -18.52 -12.66 5.18
N SER A 719 -17.25 -12.59 5.62
CA SER A 719 -16.86 -12.17 6.97
C SER A 719 -16.94 -10.65 7.20
N ASN A 720 -17.16 -9.86 6.14
CA ASN A 720 -17.35 -8.41 6.18
C ASN A 720 -18.57 -7.93 6.99
N TYR A 721 -19.44 -8.85 7.42
CA TYR A 721 -20.73 -8.53 8.07
C TYR A 721 -20.92 -9.14 9.46
N MET A 722 -19.88 -9.76 10.06
CA MET A 722 -20.03 -10.53 11.31
C MET A 722 -20.49 -9.68 12.51
N PHE A 723 -20.23 -8.37 12.54
CA PHE A 723 -20.41 -7.55 13.75
C PHE A 723 -21.71 -6.72 13.77
N ALA A 724 -22.64 -6.96 12.84
CA ALA A 724 -23.97 -6.38 12.95
C ALA A 724 -24.77 -6.93 14.15
N ASN A 725 -24.37 -8.06 14.75
CA ASN A 725 -25.23 -8.83 15.67
C ASN A 725 -24.66 -9.19 17.04
N ASP A 726 -23.36 -9.06 17.34
CA ASP A 726 -22.85 -9.52 18.64
C ASP A 726 -22.07 -8.44 19.42
N LYS A 727 -22.67 -8.02 20.54
CA LYS A 727 -22.12 -7.00 21.45
C LYS A 727 -21.12 -7.58 22.45
N ASN A 728 -21.06 -8.91 22.57
CA ASN A 728 -20.37 -9.61 23.64
C ASN A 728 -19.48 -10.75 23.09
N LEU A 729 -18.68 -10.51 22.04
CA LEU A 729 -17.72 -11.54 21.61
C LEU A 729 -16.80 -11.91 22.76
N GLU A 730 -16.94 -13.14 23.25
CA GLU A 730 -15.96 -13.75 24.12
C GLU A 730 -14.80 -14.30 23.27
N ILE A 731 -13.60 -14.46 23.84
CA ILE A 731 -12.42 -15.05 23.16
C ILE A 731 -12.73 -16.41 22.51
N LYS A 732 -13.77 -17.11 22.97
CA LYS A 732 -14.24 -18.40 22.48
C LYS A 732 -14.94 -18.32 21.11
N ASP A 733 -15.37 -17.13 20.70
CA ASP A 733 -16.12 -16.87 19.47
C ASP A 733 -15.20 -16.44 18.31
N VAL A 734 -13.89 -16.37 18.55
CA VAL A 734 -12.87 -15.96 17.57
C VAL A 734 -12.58 -17.11 16.59
N ASP A 735 -12.94 -16.93 15.32
CA ASP A 735 -12.50 -17.83 14.25
C ASP A 735 -11.03 -17.56 13.90
N PHE A 736 -10.12 -18.30 14.55
CA PHE A 736 -8.68 -18.26 14.29
C PHE A 736 -8.29 -18.78 12.89
N ALA A 737 -9.23 -19.38 12.14
CA ALA A 737 -9.00 -19.69 10.73
C ALA A 737 -9.20 -18.47 9.80
N SER A 738 -9.72 -17.36 10.35
CA SER A 738 -9.91 -16.07 9.67
C SER A 738 -8.89 -15.02 10.14
N ILE A 739 -8.47 -14.14 9.22
CA ILE A 739 -7.54 -13.05 9.55
C ILE A 739 -8.13 -12.10 10.58
N ASN A 740 -9.41 -11.74 10.42
CA ASN A 740 -10.12 -10.86 11.34
C ASN A 740 -10.05 -11.38 12.77
N GLY A 741 -10.33 -12.67 12.99
CA GLY A 741 -10.28 -13.27 14.32
C GLY A 741 -8.89 -13.21 14.94
N MET A 742 -7.84 -13.52 14.18
CA MET A 742 -6.45 -13.44 14.65
C MET A 742 -6.08 -12.01 15.10
N ILE A 743 -6.42 -11.01 14.28
CA ILE A 743 -6.09 -9.61 14.55
C ILE A 743 -6.90 -9.05 15.74
N GLU A 744 -8.18 -9.41 15.86
CA GLU A 744 -9.02 -9.04 17.00
C GLU A 744 -8.48 -9.57 18.32
N TYR A 745 -8.13 -10.85 18.35
CA TYR A 745 -7.56 -11.46 19.56
C TYR A 745 -6.30 -10.74 20.02
N LEU A 746 -5.43 -10.38 19.07
CA LEU A 746 -4.22 -9.59 19.36
C LEU A 746 -4.55 -8.21 19.92
N LYS A 747 -5.47 -7.46 19.27
CA LYS A 747 -5.90 -6.13 19.73
C LYS A 747 -6.47 -6.21 21.15
N ILE A 748 -7.43 -7.10 21.40
CA ILE A 748 -8.08 -7.28 22.71
C ILE A 748 -7.06 -7.65 23.78
N SER A 749 -6.18 -8.60 23.48
CA SER A 749 -5.18 -9.10 24.44
C SER A 749 -4.15 -8.03 24.81
N LEU A 750 -3.77 -7.16 23.87
CA LEU A 750 -2.87 -6.04 24.13
C LEU A 750 -3.59 -4.93 24.90
N THR A 751 -4.83 -4.57 24.52
CA THR A 751 -5.63 -3.57 25.27
C THR A 751 -5.80 -3.97 26.74
N ASN A 752 -6.10 -5.25 27.02
CA ASN A 752 -6.24 -5.75 28.39
C ASN A 752 -4.94 -5.68 29.20
N LYS A 753 -3.78 -5.60 28.53
CA LYS A 753 -2.46 -5.38 29.16
C LYS A 753 -2.06 -3.90 29.18
N GLY A 754 -3.00 -3.00 28.88
CA GLY A 754 -2.82 -1.55 28.92
C GLY A 754 -2.32 -0.92 27.63
N ALA A 755 -2.68 -1.48 26.46
CA ALA A 755 -2.38 -0.93 25.12
C ALA A 755 -3.41 0.07 24.56
#